data_AF-A0A132PQ91-F1
#
_entry.id   AF-A0A132PQ91-F1
#
_cell.length_a   1.000
_cell.length_b   1.000
_cell.length_c   1.000
_cell.angle_alpha   90.00
_cell.angle_beta   90.00
_cell.angle_gamma   90.00
#
_symmetry.space_group_name_H-M   'P 1'
#
loop_
_entity.id
_entity.type
_entity.pdbx_description
1 polymer ?
#
loop_
_entity_poly.entity_id
_entity_poly.type
_entity_poly.pdbx_seq_one_letter_code
_entity_poly.pdbx_strand_id
1 'polypeptide(L)'
;MSSPLTGYTVIDLTSGIAGAYAIRILTDGGADVVKVESPEGDPLRRWSASGAAFDGDSALFGFLAGGTRSVVVEPDDFAFLDRLVASADAVLWSPESAVAQRVAPEDLHRRHPHLIVTTITPFGLDGPWSDKPATEFTLQAWSGGAIGIGRGSQDRAPVSIGGQVGDWLAGAYAAAMTLAFRARAQRDGHGELIDLSKLEAQILGLTYYPVTYFEMLGRPWRTERRPTVPGVAQAADGLVALGCGTAQQWWDLCAMSGHDEWIDETTELTITEQANLHAEELYEWLRDQKVDDVRDLASAFRIPNSPVGNGENVTAMDHFVERGAFVRHPDGFMQPAHPYRLSGVTLTPPMAAPRLGEHTAEVRAQGLSPRAVPGRAPDRDRLPFSGLRVLDMTTFWAGPSCTHLLGMLGAEVIHLESTARPDGTRLIAGIPASAEQWWERSPIFSALNTNKKGLTLDFQTEQGRDVLRRLIARSDVVVENFTPRVIDQIGLDFESVRTLRDDIVMLRMPGFGLDGPWRDNPAFAYIIEDASGLSWLTGFPDRTPFEPYSVGDPNAGIHAFNALMLGLEHRRRTGEGVLIEAAMVDAALNIAAEQVIEYTAYGSLLQRDGNRGPAAAPQNLYQTADVDEFDRADSWIAIAVSTDAQWEALREALGRPDWAADPRLATAAGRRARHDLIDEKLAAWCLPRRGDDIVDTLWAAGVPVAKVMQPHRQLELAQLRHRRFFEHVGHPVNLAAPHSTVPVRLANGPRDFHRAPAPLLGEHNHEILTALGMTGDQIAALIDDGVIGTEPGVRGRRKAAR
;
A
#
# COMPACT_ATOMS: atom_id res chain seq x y z
N MET A 1 -18.33 13.74 -20.56
CA MET A 1 -17.13 13.12 -21.18
C MET A 1 -17.15 11.64 -20.84
N SER A 2 -16.65 10.75 -21.71
CA SER A 2 -16.61 9.30 -21.42
C SER A 2 -15.52 9.01 -20.38
N SER A 3 -15.80 8.14 -19.40
CA SER A 3 -14.82 7.70 -18.41
C SER A 3 -13.57 7.08 -19.07
N PRO A 4 -12.37 7.14 -18.45
CA PRO A 4 -11.11 6.73 -19.09
C PRO A 4 -11.11 5.31 -19.68
N LEU A 5 -11.76 4.37 -19.00
CA LEU A 5 -11.79 2.96 -19.39
C LEU A 5 -12.99 2.57 -20.26
N THR A 6 -13.72 3.55 -20.80
CA THR A 6 -14.84 3.27 -21.73
C THR A 6 -14.39 2.42 -22.91
N GLY A 7 -15.04 1.26 -23.07
CA GLY A 7 -14.74 0.27 -24.10
C GLY A 7 -13.70 -0.80 -23.70
N TYR A 8 -13.29 -0.82 -22.43
CA TYR A 8 -12.43 -1.86 -21.87
C TYR A 8 -13.29 -2.90 -21.15
N THR A 9 -13.32 -4.13 -21.65
CA THR A 9 -14.13 -5.22 -21.08
C THR A 9 -13.26 -6.12 -20.23
N VAL A 10 -13.68 -6.33 -18.97
CA VAL A 10 -12.95 -7.13 -17.98
C VAL A 10 -13.85 -8.26 -17.48
N ILE A 11 -13.32 -9.48 -17.44
CA ILE A 11 -14.00 -10.61 -16.82
C ILE A 11 -13.43 -10.80 -15.41
N ASP A 12 -14.30 -10.72 -14.42
CA ASP A 12 -13.97 -11.00 -13.03
C ASP A 12 -14.23 -12.48 -12.72
N LEU A 13 -13.14 -13.24 -12.63
CA LEU A 13 -13.09 -14.62 -12.12
C LEU A 13 -12.48 -14.65 -10.71
N THR A 14 -12.51 -13.56 -9.96
CA THR A 14 -11.95 -13.51 -8.60
C THR A 14 -13.03 -13.69 -7.54
N SER A 15 -12.57 -14.00 -6.33
CA SER A 15 -13.37 -13.92 -5.11
C SER A 15 -12.52 -13.38 -3.95
N GLY A 16 -13.19 -12.83 -2.94
CA GLY A 16 -12.54 -12.16 -1.80
C GLY A 16 -12.15 -10.70 -2.08
N ILE A 17 -11.67 -10.03 -1.03
CA ILE A 17 -11.45 -8.58 -1.03
C ILE A 17 -10.45 -8.14 -2.10
N ALA A 18 -9.32 -8.86 -2.25
CA ALA A 18 -8.27 -8.46 -3.19
C ALA A 18 -8.77 -8.35 -4.63
N GLY A 19 -9.47 -9.39 -5.11
CA GLY A 19 -10.03 -9.38 -6.45
C GLY A 19 -11.15 -8.37 -6.62
N ALA A 20 -12.09 -8.34 -5.67
CA ALA A 20 -13.23 -7.43 -5.72
C ALA A 20 -12.80 -5.94 -5.65
N TYR A 21 -11.75 -5.61 -4.88
CA TYR A 21 -11.22 -4.25 -4.83
C TYR A 21 -10.48 -3.84 -6.11
N ALA A 22 -9.72 -4.76 -6.71
CA ALA A 22 -9.11 -4.53 -8.02
C ALA A 22 -10.18 -4.22 -9.08
N ILE A 23 -11.27 -5.00 -9.07
CA ILE A 23 -12.43 -4.78 -9.93
C ILE A 23 -13.11 -3.45 -9.66
N ARG A 24 -13.27 -3.06 -8.39
CA ARG A 24 -13.85 -1.75 -8.03
C ARG A 24 -13.09 -0.60 -8.68
N ILE A 25 -11.76 -0.59 -8.60
CA ILE A 25 -10.90 0.44 -9.21
C ILE A 25 -11.11 0.50 -10.74
N LEU A 26 -11.23 -0.65 -11.41
CA LEU A 26 -11.47 -0.73 -12.85
C LEU A 26 -12.88 -0.24 -13.22
N THR A 27 -13.90 -0.60 -12.45
CA THR A 27 -15.29 -0.16 -12.66
C THR A 27 -15.44 1.35 -12.43
N ASP A 28 -14.78 1.90 -11.40
CA ASP A 28 -14.73 3.35 -11.12
C ASP A 28 -14.09 4.11 -12.28
N GLY A 29 -13.08 3.53 -12.94
CA GLY A 29 -12.49 4.06 -14.17
C GLY A 29 -13.40 3.95 -15.41
N GLY A 30 -14.51 3.23 -15.32
CA GLY A 30 -15.51 3.04 -16.38
C GLY A 30 -15.32 1.80 -17.26
N ALA A 31 -14.62 0.77 -16.76
CA ALA A 31 -14.54 -0.51 -17.44
C ALA A 31 -15.89 -1.23 -17.42
N ASP A 32 -16.20 -1.98 -18.49
CA ASP A 32 -17.34 -2.90 -18.52
C ASP A 32 -16.93 -4.22 -17.89
N VAL A 33 -17.31 -4.42 -16.63
CA VAL A 33 -16.93 -5.60 -15.86
C VAL A 33 -18.06 -6.63 -15.82
N VAL A 34 -17.74 -7.86 -16.21
CA VAL A 34 -18.61 -9.03 -16.06
C VAL A 34 -18.07 -9.92 -14.94
N LYS A 35 -18.77 -9.92 -13.81
CA LYS A 35 -18.52 -10.85 -12.70
C LYS A 35 -19.14 -12.19 -13.02
N VAL A 36 -18.29 -13.22 -13.10
CA VAL A 36 -18.72 -14.58 -13.39
C VAL A 36 -18.79 -15.37 -12.09
N GLU A 37 -19.97 -15.87 -11.81
CA GLU A 37 -20.28 -16.54 -10.54
C GLU A 37 -20.75 -17.97 -10.77
N SER A 38 -20.57 -18.82 -9.76
CA SER A 38 -21.26 -20.10 -9.71
C SER A 38 -22.72 -19.90 -9.28
N PRO A 39 -23.60 -20.91 -9.38
CA PRO A 39 -24.99 -20.82 -8.92
C PRO A 39 -25.13 -20.44 -7.43
N GLU A 40 -24.10 -20.68 -6.62
CA GLU A 40 -24.06 -20.31 -5.20
C GLU A 40 -23.66 -18.84 -4.94
N GLY A 41 -23.19 -18.13 -5.97
CA GLY A 41 -22.71 -16.75 -5.90
C GLY A 41 -21.38 -16.57 -5.18
N ASP A 42 -20.82 -15.35 -5.28
CA ASP A 42 -19.61 -14.98 -4.56
C ASP A 42 -19.82 -15.07 -3.03
N PRO A 43 -18.93 -15.73 -2.27
CA PRO A 43 -18.97 -15.75 -0.80
C PRO A 43 -19.13 -14.38 -0.12
N LEU A 44 -18.59 -13.30 -0.71
CA LEU A 44 -18.73 -11.94 -0.18
C LEU A 44 -20.19 -11.49 -0.09
N ARG A 45 -21.10 -12.04 -0.92
CA ARG A 45 -22.55 -11.77 -0.83
C ARG A 45 -23.12 -12.08 0.56
N ARG A 46 -22.48 -12.99 1.31
CA ARG A 46 -22.91 -13.42 2.65
C ARG A 46 -21.94 -13.01 3.76
N TRP A 47 -20.97 -12.14 3.47
CA TRP A 47 -19.93 -11.74 4.39
C TRP A 47 -20.34 -10.56 5.26
N SER A 48 -20.00 -10.61 6.55
CA SER A 48 -19.93 -9.43 7.43
C SER A 48 -18.80 -9.65 8.43
N ALA A 49 -17.98 -8.62 8.64
CA ALA A 49 -16.91 -8.66 9.62
C ALA A 49 -17.44 -8.72 11.06
N SER A 50 -18.60 -8.11 11.34
CA SER A 50 -19.24 -8.21 12.66
C SER A 50 -20.04 -9.50 12.85
N GLY A 51 -20.28 -10.25 11.78
CA GLY A 51 -21.21 -11.39 11.78
C GLY A 51 -22.68 -10.95 11.87
N ALA A 52 -22.99 -9.72 11.47
CA ALA A 52 -24.35 -9.20 11.43
C ALA A 52 -25.25 -10.07 10.54
N ALA A 53 -26.52 -10.20 10.95
CA ALA A 53 -27.55 -10.83 10.14
C ALA A 53 -28.21 -9.76 9.25
N PHE A 54 -28.35 -10.08 7.97
CA PHE A 54 -28.99 -9.21 6.97
C PHE A 54 -29.71 -10.05 5.92
N ASP A 55 -30.67 -9.43 5.23
CA ASP A 55 -31.39 -10.03 4.12
C ASP A 55 -30.75 -9.60 2.78
N GLY A 56 -30.57 -10.55 1.86
CA GLY A 56 -29.98 -10.28 0.55
C GLY A 56 -28.45 -10.30 0.55
N ASP A 57 -27.85 -9.45 -0.28
CA ASP A 57 -26.39 -9.33 -0.39
C ASP A 57 -25.82 -8.43 0.72
N SER A 58 -24.60 -8.73 1.15
CA SER A 58 -23.90 -7.91 2.15
C SER A 58 -23.59 -6.50 1.64
N ALA A 59 -23.46 -5.57 2.57
CA ALA A 59 -23.11 -4.18 2.27
C ALA A 59 -21.68 -4.06 1.72
N LEU A 60 -20.74 -4.90 2.19
CA LEU A 60 -19.38 -4.94 1.64
C LEU A 60 -19.39 -5.42 0.17
N PHE A 61 -20.20 -6.44 -0.15
CA PHE A 61 -20.38 -6.86 -1.54
C PHE A 61 -21.01 -5.75 -2.37
N GLY A 62 -22.03 -5.06 -1.84
CA GLY A 62 -22.63 -3.87 -2.44
C GLY A 62 -21.58 -2.82 -2.83
N PHE A 63 -20.70 -2.48 -1.88
CA PHE A 63 -19.60 -1.55 -2.10
C PHE A 63 -18.62 -2.02 -3.19
N LEU A 64 -18.16 -3.27 -3.14
CA LEU A 64 -17.09 -3.75 -4.02
C LEU A 64 -17.57 -4.13 -5.42
N ALA A 65 -18.76 -4.71 -5.55
CA ALA A 65 -19.32 -5.19 -6.82
C ALA A 65 -20.24 -4.17 -7.51
N GLY A 66 -20.39 -2.97 -6.94
CA GLY A 66 -21.19 -1.89 -7.50
C GLY A 66 -20.82 -1.56 -8.94
N GLY A 67 -21.82 -1.49 -9.83
CA GLY A 67 -21.64 -1.14 -11.25
C GLY A 67 -21.15 -2.28 -12.15
N THR A 68 -20.96 -3.49 -11.62
CA THR A 68 -20.62 -4.68 -12.41
C THR A 68 -21.86 -5.36 -13.02
N ARG A 69 -21.66 -6.26 -14.00
CA ARG A 69 -22.70 -7.18 -14.49
C ARG A 69 -22.46 -8.58 -13.93
N SER A 70 -23.46 -9.16 -13.25
CA SER A 70 -23.38 -10.56 -12.75
C SER A 70 -23.90 -11.57 -13.77
N VAL A 71 -23.10 -12.60 -14.04
CA VAL A 71 -23.40 -13.72 -14.93
C VAL A 71 -23.14 -15.04 -14.20
N VAL A 72 -24.13 -15.94 -14.20
CA VAL A 72 -23.96 -17.30 -13.65
C VAL A 72 -23.53 -18.26 -14.75
N VAL A 73 -22.47 -19.02 -14.46
CA VAL A 73 -21.95 -20.08 -15.32
C VAL A 73 -22.08 -21.42 -14.60
N GLU A 74 -22.86 -22.32 -15.21
CA GLU A 74 -23.05 -23.67 -14.72
C GLU A 74 -21.75 -24.50 -14.76
N PRO A 75 -21.60 -25.52 -13.88
CA PRO A 75 -20.47 -26.44 -13.85
C PRO A 75 -19.95 -26.97 -15.18
N ASP A 76 -20.84 -27.25 -16.12
CA ASP A 76 -20.58 -27.92 -17.39
C ASP A 76 -20.49 -26.98 -18.60
N ASP A 77 -20.73 -25.66 -18.44
CA ASP A 77 -20.82 -24.70 -19.54
C ASP A 77 -19.50 -23.96 -19.83
N PHE A 78 -18.44 -24.73 -20.05
CA PHE A 78 -17.11 -24.20 -20.40
C PHE A 78 -17.09 -23.42 -21.72
N ALA A 79 -17.92 -23.80 -22.68
CA ALA A 79 -17.96 -23.17 -23.99
C ALA A 79 -18.49 -21.73 -23.92
N PHE A 80 -19.40 -21.43 -22.99
CA PHE A 80 -19.82 -20.05 -22.76
C PHE A 80 -18.75 -19.23 -22.06
N LEU A 81 -18.12 -19.77 -21.01
CA LEU A 81 -17.02 -19.10 -20.32
C LEU A 81 -15.87 -18.75 -21.27
N ASP A 82 -15.49 -19.69 -22.14
CA ASP A 82 -14.42 -19.46 -23.10
C ASP A 82 -14.76 -18.35 -24.12
N ARG A 83 -16.00 -18.31 -24.62
CA ARG A 83 -16.45 -17.24 -25.52
C ARG A 83 -16.44 -15.88 -24.83
N LEU A 84 -16.83 -15.82 -23.55
CA LEU A 84 -16.81 -14.61 -22.76
C LEU A 84 -15.37 -14.09 -22.62
N VAL A 85 -14.45 -14.95 -22.20
CA VAL A 85 -13.02 -14.63 -22.09
C VAL A 85 -12.42 -14.21 -23.44
N ALA A 86 -12.73 -14.93 -24.52
CA ALA A 86 -12.19 -14.64 -25.86
C ALA A 86 -12.57 -13.23 -26.36
N SER A 87 -13.71 -12.71 -25.92
CA SER A 87 -14.22 -11.38 -26.30
C SER A 87 -13.71 -10.22 -25.44
N ALA A 88 -13.10 -10.52 -24.30
CA ALA A 88 -12.66 -9.54 -23.31
C ALA A 88 -11.24 -9.00 -23.60
N ASP A 89 -10.91 -7.88 -22.95
CA ASP A 89 -9.58 -7.28 -22.98
C ASP A 89 -8.71 -7.77 -21.80
N ALA A 90 -9.34 -8.09 -20.67
CA ALA A 90 -8.66 -8.67 -19.51
C ALA A 90 -9.52 -9.66 -18.72
N VAL A 91 -8.83 -10.53 -17.98
CA VAL A 91 -9.39 -11.42 -16.96
C VAL A 91 -8.62 -11.19 -15.66
N LEU A 92 -9.33 -10.98 -14.57
CA LEU A 92 -8.77 -11.13 -13.23
C LEU A 92 -9.17 -12.51 -12.69
N TRP A 93 -8.21 -13.26 -12.16
CA TRP A 93 -8.39 -14.65 -11.73
C TRP A 93 -7.85 -14.84 -10.32
N SER A 94 -8.57 -15.57 -9.47
CA SER A 94 -8.07 -15.94 -8.14
C SER A 94 -8.50 -17.36 -7.76
N PRO A 95 -7.68 -18.10 -6.99
CA PRO A 95 -7.96 -19.50 -6.65
C PRO A 95 -9.16 -19.66 -5.72
N GLU A 96 -9.61 -18.60 -5.05
CA GLU A 96 -10.79 -18.62 -4.17
C GLU A 96 -12.11 -18.74 -4.96
N SER A 97 -12.11 -18.45 -6.27
CA SER A 97 -13.30 -18.57 -7.12
C SER A 97 -13.49 -20.00 -7.63
N ALA A 98 -14.64 -20.59 -7.33
CA ALA A 98 -15.01 -21.93 -7.79
C ALA A 98 -15.14 -22.05 -9.32
N VAL A 99 -15.43 -20.94 -10.01
CA VAL A 99 -15.44 -20.89 -11.49
C VAL A 99 -14.01 -20.85 -12.02
N ALA A 100 -13.15 -20.05 -11.40
CA ALA A 100 -11.76 -19.85 -11.80
C ALA A 100 -10.93 -21.13 -11.71
N GLN A 101 -11.12 -21.94 -10.66
CA GLN A 101 -10.44 -23.22 -10.45
C GLN A 101 -10.59 -24.21 -11.61
N ARG A 102 -11.56 -24.00 -12.50
CA ARG A 102 -11.81 -24.87 -13.65
C ARG A 102 -10.97 -24.51 -14.88
N VAL A 103 -10.26 -23.39 -14.86
CA VAL A 103 -9.45 -22.92 -15.99
C VAL A 103 -8.12 -22.38 -15.50
N ALA A 104 -7.02 -22.98 -15.97
CA ALA A 104 -5.69 -22.51 -15.62
C ALA A 104 -5.39 -21.14 -16.27
N PRO A 105 -4.82 -20.17 -15.53
CA PRO A 105 -4.44 -18.87 -16.07
C PRO A 105 -3.49 -18.93 -17.28
N GLU A 106 -2.53 -19.85 -17.25
CA GLU A 106 -1.59 -20.10 -18.34
C GLU A 106 -2.32 -20.58 -19.60
N ASP A 107 -3.37 -21.39 -19.42
CA ASP A 107 -4.20 -21.86 -20.52
C ASP A 107 -5.03 -20.72 -21.12
N LEU A 108 -5.56 -19.83 -20.29
CA LEU A 108 -6.28 -18.63 -20.75
C LEU A 108 -5.36 -17.77 -21.61
N HIS A 109 -4.17 -17.41 -21.11
CA HIS A 109 -3.23 -16.56 -21.83
C HIS A 109 -2.71 -17.22 -23.13
N ARG A 110 -2.43 -18.53 -23.09
CA ARG A 110 -1.96 -19.28 -24.27
C ARG A 110 -3.03 -19.37 -25.37
N ARG A 111 -4.29 -19.56 -25.01
CA ARG A 111 -5.41 -19.66 -25.98
C ARG A 111 -5.83 -18.29 -26.52
N HIS A 112 -5.67 -17.24 -25.71
CA HIS A 112 -6.07 -15.88 -26.01
C HIS A 112 -4.89 -14.90 -25.83
N PRO A 113 -3.91 -14.84 -26.75
CA PRO A 113 -2.68 -14.06 -26.55
C PRO A 113 -2.88 -12.53 -26.51
N HIS A 114 -4.05 -12.03 -26.93
CA HIS A 114 -4.44 -10.62 -26.77
C HIS A 114 -4.80 -10.27 -25.32
N LEU A 115 -5.16 -11.28 -24.52
CA LEU A 115 -5.75 -11.12 -23.20
C LEU A 115 -4.72 -10.81 -22.13
N ILE A 116 -5.01 -9.81 -21.31
CA ILE A 116 -4.30 -9.58 -20.06
C ILE A 116 -4.92 -10.48 -19.00
N VAL A 117 -4.15 -11.43 -18.46
CA VAL A 117 -4.58 -12.34 -17.41
C VAL A 117 -3.83 -11.95 -16.15
N THR A 118 -4.53 -11.37 -15.18
CA THR A 118 -3.96 -10.99 -13.88
C THR A 118 -4.41 -12.00 -12.84
N THR A 119 -3.47 -12.75 -12.27
CA THR A 119 -3.77 -13.73 -11.22
C THR A 119 -3.41 -13.16 -9.87
N ILE A 120 -4.28 -13.37 -8.87
CA ILE A 120 -4.04 -12.96 -7.49
C ILE A 120 -3.97 -14.24 -6.65
N THR A 121 -2.77 -14.60 -6.19
CA THR A 121 -2.57 -15.83 -5.40
C THR A 121 -1.78 -15.54 -4.12
N PRO A 122 -1.87 -16.38 -3.08
CA PRO A 122 -1.09 -16.17 -1.86
C PRO A 122 0.43 -16.07 -2.12
N PHE A 123 0.96 -17.00 -2.91
CA PHE A 123 2.40 -17.20 -3.06
C PHE A 123 2.92 -17.09 -4.50
N GLY A 124 2.07 -16.88 -5.50
CA GLY A 124 2.41 -17.02 -6.92
C GLY A 124 1.90 -18.33 -7.52
N LEU A 125 1.82 -18.41 -8.86
CA LEU A 125 1.36 -19.60 -9.58
C LEU A 125 2.32 -20.81 -9.47
N ASP A 126 3.61 -20.55 -9.23
CA ASP A 126 4.66 -21.57 -9.19
C ASP A 126 5.54 -21.48 -7.94
N GLY A 127 6.35 -22.50 -7.70
CA GLY A 127 7.33 -22.54 -6.61
C GLY A 127 6.95 -23.48 -5.45
N PRO A 128 7.84 -23.61 -4.45
CA PRO A 128 7.67 -24.57 -3.37
C PRO A 128 6.44 -24.33 -2.49
N TRP A 129 5.89 -23.10 -2.49
CA TRP A 129 4.75 -22.73 -1.65
C TRP A 129 3.48 -22.42 -2.43
N SER A 130 3.44 -22.55 -3.76
CA SER A 130 2.28 -22.13 -4.57
C SER A 130 0.98 -22.87 -4.23
N ASP A 131 1.08 -24.09 -3.70
CA ASP A 131 -0.03 -24.95 -3.29
C ASP A 131 -0.32 -24.90 -1.77
N LYS A 132 0.43 -24.11 -1.00
CA LYS A 132 0.33 -24.10 0.45
C LYS A 132 -0.87 -23.29 0.93
N PRO A 133 -1.61 -23.77 1.94
CA PRO A 133 -2.76 -23.06 2.48
C PRO A 133 -2.30 -21.78 3.19
N ALA A 134 -3.01 -20.69 2.93
CA ALA A 134 -2.74 -19.38 3.53
C ALA A 134 -4.02 -18.57 3.68
N THR A 135 -4.02 -17.69 4.66
CA THR A 135 -4.95 -16.57 4.84
C THR A 135 -4.17 -15.26 4.82
N GLU A 136 -4.86 -14.13 4.64
CA GLU A 136 -4.27 -12.79 4.76
C GLU A 136 -3.47 -12.64 6.08
N PHE A 137 -4.03 -13.11 7.20
CA PHE A 137 -3.38 -13.11 8.51
C PHE A 137 -2.06 -13.90 8.54
N THR A 138 -2.03 -15.11 7.97
CA THR A 138 -0.79 -15.90 7.91
C THR A 138 0.23 -15.30 6.94
N LEU A 139 -0.21 -14.61 5.89
CA LEU A 139 0.68 -13.87 4.98
C LEU A 139 1.30 -12.66 5.68
N GLN A 140 0.58 -11.98 6.59
CA GLN A 140 1.16 -10.89 7.39
C GLN A 140 2.30 -11.41 8.28
N ALA A 141 2.16 -12.62 8.82
CA ALA A 141 3.22 -13.27 9.59
C ALA A 141 4.43 -13.64 8.70
N TRP A 142 4.20 -14.29 7.55
CA TRP A 142 5.29 -14.66 6.62
C TRP A 142 6.03 -13.46 6.01
N SER A 143 5.30 -12.38 5.69
CA SER A 143 5.90 -11.15 5.15
C SER A 143 6.73 -10.39 6.19
N GLY A 144 6.56 -10.70 7.47
CA GLY A 144 7.05 -9.87 8.58
C GLY A 144 6.22 -8.62 8.82
N GLY A 145 5.12 -8.42 8.09
CA GLY A 145 4.17 -7.33 8.28
C GLY A 145 3.50 -7.31 9.66
N ALA A 146 3.39 -8.46 10.33
CA ALA A 146 2.92 -8.54 11.73
C ALA A 146 3.85 -7.84 12.73
N ILE A 147 5.14 -7.70 12.41
CA ILE A 147 6.12 -6.93 13.19
C ILE A 147 6.30 -5.52 12.59
N GLY A 148 6.34 -5.40 11.26
CA GLY A 148 6.52 -4.11 10.57
C GLY A 148 7.79 -3.39 11.02
N ILE A 149 7.66 -2.15 11.51
CA ILE A 149 8.78 -1.36 12.07
C ILE A 149 8.82 -1.51 13.61
N GLY A 150 8.65 -2.73 14.11
CA GLY A 150 8.65 -3.03 15.55
C GLY A 150 7.33 -2.66 16.25
N ARG A 151 6.18 -2.91 15.61
CA ARG A 151 4.85 -2.67 16.17
C ARG A 151 4.55 -3.60 17.34
N GLY A 152 3.88 -3.08 18.36
CA GLY A 152 3.44 -3.82 19.54
C GLY A 152 4.38 -3.65 20.73
N SER A 153 4.33 -4.59 21.68
CA SER A 153 5.18 -4.59 22.86
C SER A 153 5.88 -5.94 23.03
N GLN A 154 6.98 -5.94 23.79
CA GLN A 154 7.85 -7.11 23.94
C GLN A 154 7.33 -8.13 24.98
N ASP A 155 6.43 -7.72 25.87
CA ASP A 155 5.84 -8.54 26.95
C ASP A 155 4.75 -9.51 26.48
N ARG A 156 4.33 -9.41 25.21
CA ARG A 156 3.23 -10.20 24.63
C ARG A 156 3.47 -10.46 23.14
N ALA A 157 2.55 -11.19 22.53
CA ALA A 157 2.58 -11.52 21.12
C ALA A 157 2.67 -10.26 20.24
N PRO A 158 3.36 -10.32 19.09
CA PRO A 158 3.22 -9.33 18.01
C PRO A 158 1.76 -9.16 17.60
N VAL A 159 1.45 -8.10 16.85
CA VAL A 159 0.06 -7.80 16.45
C VAL A 159 -0.01 -7.54 14.95
N SER A 160 -0.79 -8.36 14.25
CA SER A 160 -1.16 -8.15 12.85
C SER A 160 -2.06 -6.93 12.69
N ILE A 161 -2.04 -6.31 11.51
CA ILE A 161 -2.89 -5.15 11.18
C ILE A 161 -4.32 -5.65 10.96
N GLY A 162 -5.27 -5.01 11.63
CA GLY A 162 -6.70 -5.32 11.47
C GLY A 162 -7.26 -4.89 10.11
N GLY A 163 -8.44 -5.40 9.74
CA GLY A 163 -9.14 -4.97 8.52
C GLY A 163 -8.69 -5.65 7.21
N GLN A 164 -7.86 -6.68 7.28
CA GLN A 164 -7.38 -7.45 6.11
C GLN A 164 -6.63 -6.58 5.07
N VAL A 165 -5.90 -5.56 5.54
CA VAL A 165 -5.21 -4.55 4.70
C VAL A 165 -4.32 -5.14 3.61
N GLY A 166 -3.74 -6.31 3.82
CA GLY A 166 -2.91 -6.98 2.83
C GLY A 166 -3.69 -7.41 1.58
N ASP A 167 -4.95 -7.82 1.71
CA ASP A 167 -5.80 -8.15 0.57
C ASP A 167 -6.20 -6.88 -0.20
N TRP A 168 -6.53 -5.78 0.49
CA TRP A 168 -6.81 -4.49 -0.16
C TRP A 168 -5.61 -3.99 -0.98
N LEU A 169 -4.41 -4.05 -0.39
CA LEU A 169 -3.17 -3.69 -1.08
C LEU A 169 -2.91 -4.60 -2.30
N ALA A 170 -3.07 -5.91 -2.16
CA ALA A 170 -2.92 -6.84 -3.28
C ALA A 170 -3.89 -6.52 -4.42
N GLY A 171 -5.13 -6.12 -4.10
CA GLY A 171 -6.12 -5.65 -5.07
C GLY A 171 -5.70 -4.36 -5.79
N ALA A 172 -5.19 -3.38 -5.05
CA ALA A 172 -4.68 -2.14 -5.62
C ALA A 172 -3.50 -2.37 -6.58
N TYR A 173 -2.57 -3.27 -6.22
CA TYR A 173 -1.48 -3.70 -7.10
C TYR A 173 -1.98 -4.47 -8.34
N ALA A 174 -2.99 -5.34 -8.19
CA ALA A 174 -3.57 -6.08 -9.32
C ALA A 174 -4.21 -5.14 -10.34
N ALA A 175 -4.99 -4.14 -9.89
CA ALA A 175 -5.54 -3.11 -10.77
C ALA A 175 -4.44 -2.29 -11.45
N ALA A 176 -3.44 -1.83 -10.68
CA ALA A 176 -2.33 -1.04 -11.18
C ALA A 176 -1.56 -1.77 -12.29
N MET A 177 -1.20 -3.04 -12.07
CA MET A 177 -0.45 -3.82 -13.04
C MET A 177 -1.29 -4.17 -14.27
N THR A 178 -2.59 -4.45 -14.09
CA THR A 178 -3.52 -4.65 -15.22
C THR A 178 -3.58 -3.41 -16.10
N LEU A 179 -3.70 -2.21 -15.50
CA LEU A 179 -3.74 -0.94 -16.23
C LEU A 179 -2.41 -0.56 -16.88
N ALA A 180 -1.28 -0.81 -16.20
CA ALA A 180 0.05 -0.58 -16.76
C ALA A 180 0.26 -1.45 -18.01
N PHE A 181 -0.03 -2.74 -17.93
CA PHE A 181 0.13 -3.64 -19.07
C PHE A 181 -0.95 -3.46 -20.15
N ARG A 182 -2.10 -2.85 -19.85
CA ARG A 182 -3.02 -2.33 -20.88
C ARG A 182 -2.36 -1.28 -21.76
N ALA A 183 -1.55 -0.37 -21.20
CA ALA A 183 -0.82 0.62 -22.00
C ALA A 183 0.15 -0.05 -23.00
N ARG A 184 0.83 -1.12 -22.58
CA ARG A 184 1.66 -1.95 -23.46
C ARG A 184 0.83 -2.69 -24.50
N ALA A 185 -0.26 -3.34 -24.09
CA ALA A 185 -1.12 -4.12 -24.96
C ALA A 185 -1.79 -3.28 -26.06
N GLN A 186 -2.20 -2.05 -25.76
CA GLN A 186 -2.73 -1.11 -26.75
C GLN A 186 -1.70 -0.72 -27.81
N ARG A 187 -0.42 -0.64 -27.43
CA ARG A 187 0.68 -0.26 -28.32
C ARG A 187 1.16 -1.44 -29.17
N ASP A 188 1.28 -2.61 -28.56
CA ASP A 188 1.96 -3.76 -29.16
C ASP A 188 0.96 -4.83 -29.66
N GLY A 189 -0.33 -4.72 -29.28
CA GLY A 189 -1.42 -5.62 -29.66
C GLY A 189 -1.48 -6.93 -28.88
N HIS A 190 -0.55 -7.16 -27.94
CA HIS A 190 -0.39 -8.41 -27.20
C HIS A 190 -0.71 -8.23 -25.71
N GLY A 191 -1.40 -9.20 -25.11
CA GLY A 191 -1.68 -9.23 -23.68
C GLY A 191 -0.48 -9.67 -22.85
N GLU A 192 -0.71 -9.97 -21.57
CA GLU A 192 0.32 -10.41 -20.63
C GLU A 192 -0.28 -11.35 -19.58
N LEU A 193 0.48 -12.33 -19.10
CA LEU A 193 0.15 -13.07 -17.89
C LEU A 193 0.90 -12.44 -16.72
N ILE A 194 0.14 -11.82 -15.81
CA ILE A 194 0.62 -11.11 -14.63
C ILE A 194 0.33 -11.98 -13.41
N ASP A 195 1.38 -12.64 -12.90
CA ASP A 195 1.31 -13.50 -11.72
C ASP A 195 1.64 -12.73 -10.45
N LEU A 196 0.59 -12.20 -9.79
CA LEU A 196 0.71 -11.43 -8.55
C LEU A 196 0.70 -12.34 -7.31
N SER A 197 1.68 -12.11 -6.43
CA SER A 197 1.73 -12.72 -5.09
C SER A 197 1.25 -11.74 -4.02
N LYS A 198 0.26 -12.16 -3.23
CA LYS A 198 -0.20 -11.43 -2.04
C LYS A 198 0.93 -11.28 -1.00
N LEU A 199 1.78 -12.30 -0.82
CA LEU A 199 2.95 -12.22 0.06
C LEU A 199 3.89 -11.06 -0.33
N GLU A 200 4.24 -10.97 -1.62
CA GLU A 200 5.14 -9.94 -2.14
C GLU A 200 4.51 -8.54 -2.01
N ALA A 201 3.20 -8.41 -2.31
CA ALA A 201 2.46 -7.16 -2.13
C ALA A 201 2.45 -6.71 -0.65
N GLN A 202 2.29 -7.65 0.28
CA GLN A 202 2.34 -7.36 1.71
C GLN A 202 3.75 -6.99 2.18
N ILE A 203 4.82 -7.55 1.63
CA ILE A 203 6.18 -7.11 1.96
C ILE A 203 6.38 -5.64 1.55
N LEU A 204 5.93 -5.25 0.36
CA LEU A 204 6.03 -3.88 -0.12
C LEU A 204 5.15 -2.88 0.66
N GLY A 205 4.01 -3.33 1.19
CA GLY A 205 3.04 -2.46 1.85
C GLY A 205 3.06 -2.47 3.36
N LEU A 206 3.57 -3.53 4.00
CA LEU A 206 3.51 -3.74 5.46
C LEU A 206 4.90 -3.73 6.13
N THR A 207 5.96 -3.52 5.35
CA THR A 207 7.34 -3.42 5.86
C THR A 207 8.07 -2.27 5.18
N TYR A 208 9.24 -1.88 5.69
CA TYR A 208 9.97 -0.71 5.20
C TYR A 208 11.39 -1.05 4.77
N TYR A 209 11.50 -1.72 3.61
CA TYR A 209 12.75 -2.19 3.00
C TYR A 209 13.73 -2.86 3.99
N PRO A 210 13.24 -3.76 4.87
CA PRO A 210 14.01 -4.26 6.01
C PRO A 210 15.22 -5.10 5.60
N VAL A 211 15.11 -5.82 4.49
CA VAL A 211 16.19 -6.63 3.92
C VAL A 211 17.34 -5.76 3.42
N THR A 212 17.05 -4.77 2.56
CA THR A 212 18.06 -3.84 2.05
C THR A 212 18.73 -3.08 3.19
N TYR A 213 17.93 -2.65 4.18
CA TYR A 213 18.44 -2.00 5.38
C TYR A 213 19.44 -2.88 6.15
N PHE A 214 19.05 -4.11 6.45
CA PHE A 214 19.88 -5.04 7.21
C PHE A 214 21.17 -5.39 6.48
N GLU A 215 21.10 -5.70 5.19
CA GLU A 215 22.25 -6.12 4.38
C GLU A 215 23.27 -4.97 4.20
N MET A 216 22.81 -3.73 4.08
CA MET A 216 23.70 -2.57 3.93
C MET A 216 24.32 -2.12 5.26
N LEU A 217 23.59 -2.23 6.38
CA LEU A 217 24.03 -1.68 7.67
C LEU A 217 24.48 -2.73 8.69
N GLY A 218 24.27 -4.02 8.42
CA GLY A 218 24.62 -5.13 9.31
C GLY A 218 23.78 -5.20 10.59
N ARG A 219 22.63 -4.51 10.63
CA ARG A 219 21.71 -4.48 11.78
C ARG A 219 20.27 -4.20 11.34
N PRO A 220 19.25 -4.70 12.07
CA PRO A 220 17.86 -4.39 11.77
C PRO A 220 17.52 -2.95 12.19
N TRP A 221 16.39 -2.44 11.70
CA TRP A 221 15.89 -1.12 12.07
C TRP A 221 15.60 -1.01 13.58
N ARG A 222 14.93 -2.02 14.12
CA ARG A 222 14.68 -2.20 15.56
C ARG A 222 14.92 -3.66 15.92
N THR A 223 15.44 -3.86 17.12
CA THR A 223 15.57 -5.20 17.72
C THR A 223 14.38 -5.54 18.59
N GLU A 224 13.60 -4.57 19.06
CA GLU A 224 12.46 -4.75 19.98
C GLU A 224 11.18 -4.11 19.46
N ARG A 225 10.04 -4.70 19.84
CA ARG A 225 8.72 -4.10 19.60
C ARG A 225 8.42 -3.04 20.66
N ARG A 226 8.03 -1.85 20.23
CA ARG A 226 7.61 -0.75 21.10
C ARG A 226 6.48 0.07 20.46
N PRO A 227 5.51 0.57 21.25
CA PRO A 227 4.55 1.56 20.76
C PRO A 227 5.25 2.82 20.22
N THR A 228 4.60 3.53 19.31
CA THR A 228 5.02 4.87 18.90
C THR A 228 4.76 5.85 20.03
N VAL A 229 5.69 6.77 20.25
CA VAL A 229 5.54 7.87 21.22
C VAL A 229 5.86 9.19 20.49
N PRO A 230 5.00 10.22 20.56
CA PRO A 230 3.78 10.30 21.36
C PRO A 230 2.62 9.41 20.85
N GLY A 231 2.48 9.22 19.53
CA GLY A 231 1.53 8.27 18.94
C GLY A 231 0.07 8.54 19.35
N VAL A 232 -0.72 7.47 19.43
CA VAL A 232 -2.12 7.53 19.88
C VAL A 232 -2.23 7.61 21.40
N ALA A 233 -2.89 8.66 21.89
CA ALA A 233 -3.07 8.95 23.31
C ALA A 233 -4.55 9.15 23.69
N GLN A 234 -4.84 8.90 24.97
CA GLN A 234 -6.13 9.21 25.57
C GLN A 234 -6.21 10.69 25.95
N ALA A 235 -7.24 11.37 25.45
CA ALA A 235 -7.65 12.72 25.83
C ALA A 235 -8.93 12.67 26.69
N ALA A 236 -9.40 13.82 27.17
CA ALA A 236 -10.56 13.93 28.05
C ALA A 236 -11.88 13.45 27.42
N ASP A 237 -12.01 13.57 26.09
CA ASP A 237 -13.23 13.30 25.33
C ASP A 237 -13.03 12.34 24.14
N GLY A 238 -11.86 11.72 24.00
CA GLY A 238 -11.59 10.79 22.92
C GLY A 238 -10.12 10.38 22.82
N LEU A 239 -9.72 9.96 21.61
CA LEU A 239 -8.34 9.64 21.27
C LEU A 239 -7.79 10.69 20.30
N VAL A 240 -6.56 11.13 20.56
CA VAL A 240 -5.79 12.05 19.72
C VAL A 240 -4.48 11.39 19.35
N ALA A 241 -4.03 11.60 18.11
CA ALA A 241 -2.75 11.17 17.61
C ALA A 241 -1.81 12.37 17.42
N LEU A 242 -0.56 12.21 17.85
CA LEU A 242 0.51 13.18 17.67
C LEU A 242 1.75 12.52 17.06
N GLY A 243 2.47 13.28 16.23
CA GLY A 243 3.61 12.77 15.49
C GLY A 243 4.84 13.65 15.53
N CYS A 244 6.00 13.08 15.89
CA CYS A 244 7.29 13.75 15.80
C CYS A 244 8.24 12.96 14.90
N GLY A 245 8.42 13.42 13.66
CA GLY A 245 9.38 12.85 12.69
C GLY A 245 10.70 13.61 12.59
N THR A 246 10.80 14.80 13.19
CA THR A 246 11.99 15.66 13.15
C THR A 246 12.31 16.25 14.53
N ALA A 247 13.56 16.65 14.74
CA ALA A 247 14.00 17.26 16.01
C ALA A 247 13.21 18.54 16.30
N GLN A 248 12.95 19.36 15.27
CA GLN A 248 12.13 20.56 15.40
C GLN A 248 10.71 20.23 15.91
N GLN A 249 10.06 19.20 15.35
CA GLN A 249 8.73 18.79 15.81
C GLN A 249 8.73 18.27 17.26
N TRP A 250 9.83 17.67 17.72
CA TRP A 250 9.99 17.29 19.12
C TRP A 250 10.11 18.51 20.03
N TRP A 251 10.95 19.48 19.66
CA TRP A 251 11.09 20.73 20.41
C TRP A 251 9.78 21.52 20.45
N ASP A 252 9.06 21.57 19.33
CA ASP A 252 7.75 22.19 19.24
C ASP A 252 6.75 21.49 20.17
N LEU A 253 6.80 20.16 20.28
CA LEU A 253 5.96 19.39 21.22
C LEU A 253 6.31 19.67 22.69
N CYS A 254 7.60 19.79 23.01
CA CYS A 254 8.06 20.17 24.35
C CYS A 254 7.51 21.55 24.73
N ALA A 255 7.66 22.54 23.85
CA ALA A 255 7.12 23.88 24.05
C ALA A 255 5.58 23.88 24.13
N MET A 256 4.91 23.10 23.27
CA MET A 256 3.45 22.97 23.26
C MET A 256 2.90 22.41 24.59
N SER A 257 3.59 21.44 25.18
CA SER A 257 3.19 20.79 26.44
C SER A 257 3.66 21.54 27.68
N GLY A 258 4.38 22.66 27.51
CA GLY A 258 4.89 23.49 28.62
C GLY A 258 6.15 22.94 29.28
N HIS A 259 6.87 22.05 28.59
CA HIS A 259 8.07 21.36 29.06
C HIS A 259 9.32 21.77 28.27
N ASP A 260 9.59 23.08 28.19
CA ASP A 260 10.77 23.62 27.51
C ASP A 260 12.09 23.02 28.03
N GLU A 261 12.10 22.55 29.29
CA GLU A 261 13.24 21.90 29.92
C GLU A 261 13.65 20.55 29.32
N TRP A 262 12.79 19.93 28.49
CA TRP A 262 13.12 18.68 27.78
C TRP A 262 13.94 18.91 26.49
N ILE A 263 14.08 20.17 26.05
CA ILE A 263 14.80 20.52 24.83
C ILE A 263 16.32 20.46 25.09
N ASP A 264 16.97 19.48 24.48
CA ASP A 264 18.44 19.36 24.46
C ASP A 264 18.96 19.21 23.03
N GLU A 265 19.54 20.30 22.49
CA GLU A 265 20.16 20.29 21.15
C GLU A 265 21.49 19.53 21.09
N THR A 266 22.05 19.18 22.25
CA THR A 266 23.37 18.54 22.37
C THR A 266 23.29 17.04 22.62
N THR A 267 22.08 16.51 22.83
CA THR A 267 21.84 15.10 23.13
C THR A 267 22.21 14.19 21.96
N GLU A 268 22.76 13.02 22.29
CA GLU A 268 23.00 11.94 21.33
C GLU A 268 21.77 11.03 21.17
N LEU A 269 20.74 11.22 22.00
CA LEU A 269 19.52 10.42 21.96
C LEU A 269 18.69 10.74 20.72
N THR A 270 18.12 9.70 20.12
CA THR A 270 17.13 9.85 19.06
C THR A 270 15.86 10.52 19.60
N ILE A 271 15.07 11.12 18.69
CA ILE A 271 13.76 11.71 19.02
C ILE A 271 12.86 10.70 19.74
N THR A 272 12.84 9.46 19.26
CA THR A 272 12.05 8.39 19.87
C THR A 272 12.53 8.08 21.28
N GLU A 273 13.84 8.03 21.54
CA GLU A 273 14.35 7.81 22.90
C GLU A 273 14.00 8.95 23.85
N GLN A 274 14.15 10.20 23.40
CA GLN A 274 13.74 11.37 24.17
C GLN A 274 12.24 11.35 24.49
N ALA A 275 11.39 11.09 23.50
CA ALA A 275 9.95 10.98 23.69
C ALA A 275 9.57 9.87 24.68
N ASN A 276 10.27 8.74 24.66
CA ASN A 276 10.04 7.64 25.61
C ASN A 276 10.44 7.99 27.05
N LEU A 277 11.48 8.81 27.26
CA LEU A 277 11.88 9.25 28.61
C LEU A 277 10.78 10.07 29.30
N HIS A 278 10.03 10.85 28.52
CA HIS A 278 9.01 11.80 29.02
C HIS A 278 7.57 11.34 28.75
N ALA A 279 7.38 10.09 28.31
CA ALA A 279 6.09 9.59 27.84
C ALA A 279 5.00 9.65 28.93
N GLU A 280 5.32 9.30 30.17
CA GLU A 280 4.36 9.28 31.28
C GLU A 280 3.81 10.69 31.57
N GLU A 281 4.70 11.67 31.73
CA GLU A 281 4.35 13.09 31.96
C GLU A 281 3.53 13.66 30.79
N LEU A 282 3.95 13.37 29.55
CA LEU A 282 3.22 13.80 28.35
C LEU A 282 1.80 13.20 28.28
N TYR A 283 1.65 11.91 28.59
CA TYR A 283 0.34 11.27 28.60
C TYR A 283 -0.53 11.71 29.76
N GLU A 284 0.05 12.10 30.90
CA GLU A 284 -0.69 12.75 31.99
C GLU A 284 -1.27 14.09 31.54
N TRP A 285 -0.46 14.95 30.90
CA TRP A 285 -0.94 16.21 30.34
C TRP A 285 -2.07 16.02 29.32
N LEU A 286 -1.93 15.07 28.39
CA LEU A 286 -2.91 14.82 27.33
C LEU A 286 -4.28 14.38 27.86
N ARG A 287 -4.34 13.62 28.97
CA ARG A 287 -5.61 13.13 29.54
C ARG A 287 -6.54 14.26 30.00
N ASP A 288 -5.98 15.41 30.36
CA ASP A 288 -6.74 16.58 30.82
C ASP A 288 -7.13 17.53 29.68
N GLN A 289 -6.68 17.28 28.44
CA GLN A 289 -7.00 18.10 27.28
C GLN A 289 -8.16 17.52 26.46
N LYS A 290 -8.90 18.37 25.73
CA LYS A 290 -9.85 17.90 24.71
C LYS A 290 -9.14 17.62 23.39
N VAL A 291 -9.67 16.68 22.61
CA VAL A 291 -9.10 16.31 21.30
C VAL A 291 -8.96 17.53 20.37
N ASP A 292 -10.01 18.35 20.25
CA ASP A 292 -9.99 19.53 19.38
C ASP A 292 -8.99 20.60 19.85
N ASP A 293 -8.85 20.80 21.17
CA ASP A 293 -7.91 21.77 21.73
C ASP A 293 -6.45 21.34 21.45
N VAL A 294 -6.14 20.05 21.62
CA VAL A 294 -4.82 19.48 21.28
C VAL A 294 -4.54 19.61 19.78
N ARG A 295 -5.53 19.28 18.93
CA ARG A 295 -5.40 19.35 17.46
C ARG A 295 -5.10 20.77 17.00
N ASP A 296 -5.87 21.74 17.48
CA ASP A 296 -5.74 23.13 17.07
C ASP A 296 -4.38 23.71 17.52
N LEU A 297 -3.95 23.37 18.73
CA LEU A 297 -2.64 23.76 19.25
C LEU A 297 -1.50 23.10 18.48
N ALA A 298 -1.53 21.78 18.29
CA ALA A 298 -0.52 21.03 17.55
C ALA A 298 -0.39 21.52 16.09
N SER A 299 -1.51 21.85 15.45
CA SER A 299 -1.54 22.43 14.10
C SER A 299 -0.87 23.81 14.06
N ALA A 300 -1.07 24.65 15.07
CA ALA A 300 -0.39 25.94 15.19
C ALA A 300 1.14 25.79 15.32
N PHE A 301 1.59 24.75 16.04
CA PHE A 301 3.00 24.36 16.15
C PHE A 301 3.53 23.58 14.95
N ARG A 302 2.69 23.23 13.97
CA ARG A 302 3.03 22.37 12.81
C ARG A 302 3.51 20.96 13.20
N ILE A 303 3.00 20.45 14.31
CA ILE A 303 3.16 19.06 14.73
C ILE A 303 2.09 18.24 14.01
N PRO A 304 2.46 17.20 13.22
CA PRO A 304 1.50 16.26 12.65
C PRO A 304 0.55 15.69 13.70
N ASN A 305 -0.75 15.77 13.44
CA ASN A 305 -1.78 15.42 14.41
C ASN A 305 -3.09 15.04 13.72
N SER A 306 -3.92 14.28 14.43
CA SER A 306 -5.32 14.02 14.03
C SER A 306 -6.16 13.50 15.21
N PRO A 307 -7.50 13.60 15.16
CA PRO A 307 -8.34 12.67 15.91
C PRO A 307 -8.13 11.23 15.38
N VAL A 308 -8.42 10.23 16.20
CA VAL A 308 -8.42 8.82 15.75
C VAL A 308 -9.78 8.46 15.17
N GLY A 309 -9.79 8.10 13.89
CA GLY A 309 -10.97 7.65 13.16
C GLY A 309 -11.41 6.24 13.56
N ASN A 310 -12.70 5.96 13.42
CA ASN A 310 -13.29 4.62 13.47
C ASN A 310 -14.60 4.60 12.67
N GLY A 311 -15.25 3.44 12.59
CA GLY A 311 -16.51 3.27 11.84
C GLY A 311 -17.65 4.20 12.24
N GLU A 312 -17.65 4.73 13.48
CA GLU A 312 -18.69 5.61 14.01
C GLU A 312 -18.41 7.10 13.76
N ASN A 313 -17.20 7.57 14.03
CA ASN A 313 -16.90 9.01 14.08
C ASN A 313 -16.35 9.58 12.76
N VAL A 314 -15.72 8.75 11.92
CA VAL A 314 -14.91 9.24 10.79
C VAL A 314 -15.76 9.97 9.75
N THR A 315 -17.01 9.56 9.56
CA THR A 315 -17.92 10.23 8.61
C THR A 315 -18.39 11.61 9.06
N ALA A 316 -18.17 11.96 10.33
CA ALA A 316 -18.64 13.20 10.95
C ALA A 316 -17.53 14.22 11.20
N MET A 317 -16.25 13.87 10.95
CA MET A 317 -15.15 14.82 11.12
C MET A 317 -15.26 15.95 10.08
N ASP A 318 -15.03 17.18 10.52
CA ASP A 318 -15.17 18.41 9.74
C ASP A 318 -14.49 18.33 8.37
N HIS A 319 -13.26 17.82 8.34
CA HIS A 319 -12.49 17.67 7.13
C HIS A 319 -13.13 16.72 6.11
N PHE A 320 -13.57 15.54 6.57
CA PHE A 320 -14.17 14.54 5.70
C PHE A 320 -15.57 14.95 5.23
N VAL A 321 -16.31 15.71 6.05
CA VAL A 321 -17.58 16.32 5.65
C VAL A 321 -17.38 17.39 4.58
N GLU A 322 -16.45 18.34 4.78
CA GLU A 322 -16.19 19.42 3.81
C GLU A 322 -15.69 18.88 2.47
N ARG A 323 -14.88 17.81 2.51
CA ARG A 323 -14.38 17.13 1.31
C ARG A 323 -15.40 16.22 0.63
N GLY A 324 -16.53 15.92 1.26
CA GLY A 324 -17.42 14.87 0.78
C GLY A 324 -16.71 13.52 0.62
N ALA A 325 -15.80 13.19 1.55
CA ALA A 325 -14.98 11.97 1.51
C ALA A 325 -15.82 10.70 1.66
N PHE A 326 -17.05 10.83 2.16
CA PHE A 326 -18.03 9.75 2.25
C PHE A 326 -19.29 10.11 1.48
N VAL A 327 -19.86 9.09 0.82
CA VAL A 327 -21.06 9.19 0.00
C VAL A 327 -22.04 8.11 0.42
N ARG A 328 -23.34 8.39 0.26
CA ARG A 328 -24.40 7.43 0.53
C ARG A 328 -24.49 6.43 -0.63
N HIS A 329 -24.32 5.15 -0.32
CA HIS A 329 -24.54 4.06 -1.28
C HIS A 329 -26.02 3.96 -1.66
N PRO A 330 -26.39 3.52 -2.87
CA PRO A 330 -27.79 3.29 -3.27
C PRO A 330 -28.59 2.41 -2.29
N ASP A 331 -27.94 1.45 -1.64
CA ASP A 331 -28.58 0.59 -0.63
C ASP A 331 -28.66 1.21 0.78
N GLY A 332 -28.26 2.48 0.93
CA GLY A 332 -28.57 3.32 2.08
C GLY A 332 -27.48 3.45 3.16
N PHE A 333 -26.44 2.61 3.13
CA PHE A 333 -25.26 2.75 4.01
C PHE A 333 -24.28 3.81 3.50
N MET A 334 -23.32 4.22 4.33
CA MET A 334 -22.25 5.15 3.94
C MET A 334 -21.01 4.38 3.49
N GLN A 335 -20.31 4.92 2.49
CA GLN A 335 -19.04 4.38 2.00
C GLN A 335 -18.06 5.51 1.66
N PRO A 336 -16.75 5.23 1.58
CA PRO A 336 -15.80 6.18 1.01
C PRO A 336 -16.17 6.56 -0.43
N ALA A 337 -15.85 7.80 -0.80
CA ALA A 337 -15.75 8.23 -2.19
C ALA A 337 -14.50 7.62 -2.86
N HIS A 338 -14.27 7.94 -4.13
CA HIS A 338 -13.07 7.47 -4.84
C HIS A 338 -11.79 7.88 -4.09
N PRO A 339 -10.74 7.04 -4.11
CA PRO A 339 -9.48 7.31 -3.39
C PRO A 339 -8.62 8.43 -4.02
N TYR A 340 -9.13 9.09 -5.06
CA TYR A 340 -8.48 10.17 -5.78
C TYR A 340 -9.50 11.00 -6.57
N ARG A 341 -9.14 12.22 -6.96
CA ARG A 341 -9.93 13.13 -7.79
C ARG A 341 -9.15 13.51 -9.05
N LEU A 342 -9.84 13.63 -10.19
CA LEU A 342 -9.23 13.99 -11.48
C LEU A 342 -9.99 15.17 -12.09
N SER A 343 -9.30 16.28 -12.39
CA SER A 343 -9.90 17.45 -13.01
C SER A 343 -10.35 17.17 -14.44
N GLY A 344 -11.58 17.53 -14.81
CA GLY A 344 -12.09 17.31 -16.17
C GLY A 344 -12.36 15.85 -16.53
N VAL A 345 -12.16 14.91 -15.59
CA VAL A 345 -12.45 13.49 -15.79
C VAL A 345 -13.63 13.09 -14.90
N THR A 346 -14.63 12.44 -15.48
CA THR A 346 -15.75 11.87 -14.72
C THR A 346 -15.44 10.40 -14.43
N LEU A 347 -15.26 10.06 -13.16
CA LEU A 347 -15.26 8.68 -12.69
C LEU A 347 -16.71 8.17 -12.54
N THR A 348 -16.90 6.86 -12.62
CA THR A 348 -18.22 6.24 -12.44
C THR A 348 -18.65 6.43 -10.98
N PRO A 349 -19.79 7.08 -10.70
CA PRO A 349 -20.26 7.23 -9.31
C PRO A 349 -20.60 5.86 -8.70
N PRO A 350 -20.70 5.75 -7.36
CA PRO A 350 -21.17 4.52 -6.72
C PRO A 350 -22.52 4.06 -7.28
N MET A 351 -22.59 2.76 -7.62
CA MET A 351 -23.77 2.09 -8.15
C MET A 351 -24.09 0.85 -7.30
N ALA A 352 -25.34 0.41 -7.31
CA ALA A 352 -25.72 -0.83 -6.66
C ALA A 352 -24.99 -2.03 -7.28
N ALA A 353 -24.74 -3.05 -6.47
CA ALA A 353 -24.26 -4.34 -6.97
C ALA A 353 -25.39 -5.10 -7.68
N PRO A 354 -25.08 -5.87 -8.74
CA PRO A 354 -26.07 -6.68 -9.43
C PRO A 354 -26.53 -7.87 -8.59
N ARG A 355 -27.80 -8.25 -8.72
CA ARG A 355 -28.30 -9.51 -8.18
C ARG A 355 -27.59 -10.69 -8.88
N LEU A 356 -27.47 -11.81 -8.17
CA LEU A 356 -26.85 -13.01 -8.72
C LEU A 356 -27.49 -13.41 -10.06
N GLY A 357 -26.66 -13.43 -11.11
CA GLY A 357 -27.05 -13.83 -12.45
C GLY A 357 -27.96 -12.86 -13.19
N GLU A 358 -28.16 -11.63 -12.69
CA GLU A 358 -29.07 -10.63 -13.26
C GLU A 358 -28.88 -10.42 -14.76
N HIS A 359 -27.64 -10.48 -15.24
CA HIS A 359 -27.29 -10.20 -16.64
C HIS A 359 -27.04 -11.47 -17.46
N THR A 360 -27.27 -12.66 -16.90
CA THR A 360 -26.93 -13.95 -17.55
C THR A 360 -27.62 -14.10 -18.91
N ALA A 361 -28.93 -13.86 -18.97
CA ALA A 361 -29.70 -13.99 -20.21
C ALA A 361 -29.27 -12.97 -21.28
N GLU A 362 -29.00 -11.73 -20.85
CA GLU A 362 -28.54 -10.66 -21.74
C GLU A 362 -27.18 -11.00 -22.36
N VAL A 363 -26.18 -11.31 -21.52
CA VAL A 363 -24.82 -11.62 -21.98
C VAL A 363 -24.80 -12.87 -22.87
N ARG A 364 -25.62 -13.88 -22.57
CA ARG A 364 -25.73 -15.09 -23.42
C ARG A 364 -26.34 -14.79 -24.79
N ALA A 365 -27.23 -13.81 -24.88
CA ALA A 365 -27.83 -13.39 -26.14
C ALA A 365 -26.91 -12.47 -26.97
N GLN A 366 -25.86 -11.91 -26.36
CA GLN A 366 -24.87 -11.08 -27.06
C GLN A 366 -24.05 -11.92 -28.05
N GLY A 367 -23.84 -11.40 -29.26
CA GLY A 367 -22.96 -11.99 -30.27
C GLY A 367 -21.48 -11.81 -29.94
N LEU A 368 -21.01 -12.42 -28.85
CA LEU A 368 -19.63 -12.30 -28.36
C LEU A 368 -18.65 -12.78 -29.43
N SER A 369 -17.90 -11.84 -29.99
CA SER A 369 -16.90 -12.10 -31.02
C SER A 369 -15.51 -12.11 -30.39
N PRO A 370 -14.67 -13.11 -30.69
CA PRO A 370 -13.29 -13.14 -30.21
C PRO A 370 -12.52 -11.89 -30.66
N ARG A 371 -11.63 -11.38 -29.79
CA ARG A 371 -10.69 -10.32 -30.18
C ARG A 371 -9.64 -10.86 -31.14
N ALA A 372 -9.03 -9.96 -31.91
CA ALA A 372 -8.01 -10.31 -32.88
C ALA A 372 -6.75 -10.84 -32.19
N VAL A 373 -6.18 -11.91 -32.74
CA VAL A 373 -4.90 -12.48 -32.26
C VAL A 373 -3.75 -11.56 -32.70
N PRO A 374 -2.76 -11.28 -31.82
CA PRO A 374 -1.61 -10.45 -32.18
C PRO A 374 -0.79 -11.11 -33.30
N GLY A 375 -0.41 -10.32 -34.32
CA GLY A 375 0.38 -10.82 -35.46
C GLY A 375 1.90 -10.85 -35.25
N ARG A 376 2.40 -10.31 -34.13
CA ARG A 376 3.84 -10.20 -33.81
C ARG A 376 4.11 -10.71 -32.39
N ALA A 377 5.27 -11.34 -32.20
CA ALA A 377 5.74 -11.74 -30.88
C ALA A 377 5.99 -10.51 -29.97
N PRO A 378 5.79 -10.65 -28.64
CA PRO A 378 6.00 -9.54 -27.70
C PRO A 378 7.47 -9.17 -27.60
N ASP A 379 7.76 -7.86 -27.58
CA ASP A 379 9.08 -7.33 -27.27
C ASP A 379 9.23 -7.21 -25.75
N ARG A 380 10.02 -8.10 -25.14
CA ARG A 380 10.17 -8.24 -23.69
C ARG A 380 10.85 -7.05 -23.03
N ASP A 381 11.70 -6.33 -23.77
CA ASP A 381 12.48 -5.21 -23.24
C ASP A 381 11.70 -3.89 -23.31
N ARG A 382 10.60 -3.86 -24.09
CA ARG A 382 9.74 -2.69 -24.23
C ARG A 382 8.64 -2.64 -23.18
N LEU A 383 8.98 -2.09 -22.03
CA LEU A 383 8.11 -1.93 -20.87
C LEU A 383 6.92 -0.97 -21.11
N PRO A 384 5.89 -1.00 -20.24
CA PRO A 384 4.69 -0.16 -20.37
C PRO A 384 4.94 1.32 -20.62
N PHE A 385 5.87 1.94 -19.88
CA PHE A 385 6.10 3.39 -19.91
C PHE A 385 7.38 3.79 -20.64
N SER A 386 7.93 2.90 -21.48
CA SER A 386 9.05 3.26 -22.35
C SER A 386 8.71 4.49 -23.21
N GLY A 387 9.44 5.58 -23.02
CA GLY A 387 9.24 6.87 -23.70
C GLY A 387 8.45 7.90 -22.90
N LEU A 388 7.94 7.57 -21.71
CA LEU A 388 7.32 8.51 -20.79
C LEU A 388 8.39 9.23 -19.96
N ARG A 389 8.36 10.57 -19.90
CA ARG A 389 9.26 11.35 -19.04
C ARG A 389 8.52 11.92 -17.83
N VAL A 390 9.03 11.64 -16.63
CA VAL A 390 8.43 12.01 -15.35
C VAL A 390 9.39 12.93 -14.59
N LEU A 391 8.90 14.09 -14.18
CA LEU A 391 9.56 14.93 -13.18
C LEU A 391 9.02 14.56 -11.80
N ASP A 392 9.87 13.95 -10.99
CA ASP A 392 9.58 13.50 -9.64
C ASP A 392 10.10 14.56 -8.65
N MET A 393 9.19 15.35 -8.09
CA MET A 393 9.46 16.34 -7.04
C MET A 393 9.00 15.82 -5.68
N THR A 394 9.01 14.51 -5.47
CA THR A 394 8.53 13.90 -4.23
C THR A 394 9.66 13.66 -3.23
N THR A 395 9.28 13.44 -1.97
CA THR A 395 10.19 13.14 -0.86
C THR A 395 9.64 12.04 0.03
N PHE A 396 10.48 11.44 0.87
CA PHE A 396 10.08 10.37 1.80
C PHE A 396 9.63 9.10 1.05
N TRP A 397 8.44 8.55 1.33
CA TRP A 397 8.07 7.22 0.87
C TRP A 397 6.86 7.20 -0.08
N ALA A 398 5.73 7.85 0.26
CA ALA A 398 4.52 7.80 -0.57
C ALA A 398 4.76 8.16 -2.04
N GLY A 399 5.29 9.35 -2.30
CA GLY A 399 5.57 9.82 -3.67
C GLY A 399 6.61 8.97 -4.38
N PRO A 400 7.80 8.72 -3.76
CA PRO A 400 8.82 7.89 -4.38
C PRO A 400 8.37 6.46 -4.68
N SER A 401 7.48 5.87 -3.88
CA SER A 401 6.94 4.53 -4.17
C SER A 401 6.14 4.47 -5.49
N CYS A 402 5.37 5.52 -5.80
CA CYS A 402 4.67 5.66 -7.08
C CYS A 402 5.64 5.88 -8.25
N THR A 403 6.59 6.81 -8.11
CA THR A 403 7.53 7.14 -9.19
C THR A 403 8.59 6.06 -9.41
N HIS A 404 8.89 5.25 -8.40
CA HIS A 404 9.74 4.07 -8.52
C HIS A 404 9.09 2.99 -9.38
N LEU A 405 7.78 2.73 -9.22
CA LEU A 405 7.03 1.84 -10.11
C LEU A 405 7.09 2.32 -11.57
N LEU A 406 6.98 3.63 -11.82
CA LEU A 406 7.13 4.19 -13.17
C LEU A 406 8.53 3.89 -13.75
N GLY A 407 9.59 4.07 -12.96
CA GLY A 407 10.97 3.78 -13.37
C GLY A 407 11.24 2.29 -13.61
N MET A 408 10.71 1.41 -12.74
CA MET A 408 10.75 -0.05 -12.91
C MET A 408 9.97 -0.51 -14.13
N LEU A 409 8.91 0.21 -14.52
CA LEU A 409 8.06 -0.10 -15.68
C LEU A 409 8.39 0.74 -16.92
N GLY A 410 9.58 1.34 -16.99
CA GLY A 410 10.14 1.85 -18.25
C GLY A 410 10.25 3.36 -18.41
N ALA A 411 9.70 4.17 -17.50
CA ALA A 411 9.73 5.62 -17.61
C ALA A 411 11.13 6.19 -17.36
N GLU A 412 11.45 7.33 -18.01
CA GLU A 412 12.56 8.18 -17.60
C GLU A 412 12.09 9.05 -16.44
N VAL A 413 12.55 8.74 -15.22
CA VAL A 413 12.18 9.47 -14.01
C VAL A 413 13.33 10.36 -13.58
N ILE A 414 13.10 11.67 -13.51
CA ILE A 414 14.05 12.67 -13.01
C ILE A 414 13.63 13.03 -11.61
N HIS A 415 14.39 12.55 -10.62
CA HIS A 415 14.18 12.85 -9.21
C HIS A 415 14.87 14.18 -8.87
N LEU A 416 14.04 15.17 -8.50
CA LEU A 416 14.46 16.53 -8.20
C LEU A 416 14.64 16.69 -6.70
N GLU A 417 15.88 16.93 -6.30
CA GLU A 417 16.28 17.14 -4.90
C GLU A 417 16.84 18.55 -4.69
N SER A 418 17.16 18.93 -3.46
CA SER A 418 17.92 20.14 -3.14
C SER A 418 19.17 19.77 -2.35
N THR A 419 20.28 20.45 -2.58
CA THR A 419 21.47 20.32 -1.70
C THR A 419 21.20 20.85 -0.30
N ALA A 420 20.35 21.89 -0.16
CA ALA A 420 20.03 22.47 1.14
C ALA A 420 19.07 21.59 1.95
N ARG A 421 18.21 20.83 1.26
CA ARG A 421 17.22 19.91 1.84
C ARG A 421 17.12 18.68 0.94
N PRO A 422 18.07 17.74 1.02
CA PRO A 422 18.01 16.49 0.26
C PRO A 422 16.77 15.68 0.65
N ASP A 423 16.41 14.66 -0.13
CA ASP A 423 15.30 13.78 0.22
C ASP A 423 15.48 13.24 1.66
N GLY A 424 14.42 13.32 2.47
CA GLY A 424 14.43 12.85 3.86
C GLY A 424 14.83 11.39 3.99
N THR A 425 14.58 10.53 3.00
CA THR A 425 15.04 9.13 2.98
C THR A 425 16.55 8.99 3.01
N ARG A 426 17.32 9.99 2.55
CA ARG A 426 18.78 10.02 2.70
C ARG A 426 19.22 10.20 4.16
N LEU A 427 18.34 10.73 5.01
CA LEU A 427 18.63 11.12 6.40
C LEU A 427 18.18 10.06 7.43
N ILE A 428 17.16 9.26 7.10
CA ILE A 428 16.50 8.33 8.04
C ILE A 428 17.11 6.91 8.02
N ALA A 429 18.43 6.80 8.12
CA ALA A 429 19.12 5.52 8.20
C ALA A 429 19.99 5.33 9.47
N GLY A 430 20.04 6.35 10.34
CA GLY A 430 20.90 6.33 11.53
C GLY A 430 22.39 6.31 11.19
N ILE A 431 22.76 6.86 10.04
CA ILE A 431 24.14 6.95 9.56
C ILE A 431 24.71 8.29 10.08
N PRO A 432 25.79 8.27 10.88
CA PRO A 432 26.34 9.51 11.44
C PRO A 432 26.82 10.46 10.35
N ALA A 433 26.59 11.77 10.55
CA ALA A 433 27.07 12.81 9.64
C ALA A 433 28.61 12.86 9.51
N SER A 434 29.34 12.23 10.44
CA SER A 434 30.79 12.05 10.40
C SER A 434 31.25 10.98 9.41
N ALA A 435 30.36 10.11 8.93
CA ALA A 435 30.70 9.13 7.90
C ALA A 435 30.88 9.81 6.54
N GLU A 436 31.88 9.38 5.79
CA GLU A 436 32.15 9.92 4.45
C GLU A 436 30.98 9.66 3.50
N GLN A 437 30.48 10.70 2.84
CA GLN A 437 29.30 10.63 1.96
C GLN A 437 28.09 9.97 2.62
N TRP A 438 27.86 10.25 3.91
CA TRP A 438 26.79 9.61 4.70
C TRP A 438 25.41 9.68 4.03
N TRP A 439 25.11 10.75 3.28
CA TRP A 439 23.85 10.97 2.57
C TRP A 439 23.65 10.04 1.35
N GLU A 440 24.72 9.40 0.87
CA GLU A 440 24.67 8.38 -0.19
C GLU A 440 24.58 6.96 0.35
N ARG A 441 24.62 6.78 1.68
CA ARG A 441 24.67 5.45 2.30
C ARG A 441 23.32 4.94 2.79
N SER A 442 22.25 5.72 2.62
CA SER A 442 20.92 5.33 3.10
C SER A 442 20.37 4.13 2.32
N PRO A 443 20.04 3.01 3.00
CA PRO A 443 19.41 1.86 2.36
C PRO A 443 18.00 2.17 1.86
N ILE A 444 17.28 3.04 2.54
CA ILE A 444 15.91 3.41 2.21
C ILE A 444 15.87 4.22 0.91
N PHE A 445 16.75 5.22 0.79
CA PHE A 445 16.87 5.98 -0.46
C PHE A 445 17.28 5.06 -1.62
N SER A 446 18.25 4.16 -1.38
CA SER A 446 18.69 3.18 -2.38
C SER A 446 17.53 2.30 -2.87
N ALA A 447 16.72 1.78 -1.95
CA ALA A 447 15.60 0.89 -2.25
C ALA A 447 14.46 1.57 -3.03
N LEU A 448 14.21 2.86 -2.78
CA LEU A 448 13.11 3.63 -3.37
C LEU A 448 13.43 4.32 -4.69
N ASN A 449 14.71 4.46 -5.05
CA ASN A 449 15.10 5.38 -6.12
C ASN A 449 15.93 4.74 -7.25
N THR A 450 16.04 3.41 -7.30
CA THR A 450 16.62 2.73 -8.48
C THR A 450 15.88 3.13 -9.77
N ASN A 451 16.58 3.09 -10.90
CA ASN A 451 16.08 3.49 -12.23
C ASN A 451 15.76 5.00 -12.39
N LYS A 452 16.05 5.85 -11.40
CA LYS A 452 15.85 7.30 -11.50
C LYS A 452 17.16 8.02 -11.84
N LYS A 453 17.04 9.22 -12.43
CA LYS A 453 18.14 10.17 -12.61
C LYS A 453 18.04 11.28 -11.56
N GLY A 454 19.10 11.50 -10.79
CA GLY A 454 19.17 12.54 -9.75
C GLY A 454 19.58 13.91 -10.29
N LEU A 455 18.75 14.93 -10.02
CA LEU A 455 19.02 16.34 -10.31
C LEU A 455 18.83 17.14 -9.03
N THR A 456 19.82 17.94 -8.63
CA THR A 456 19.61 18.94 -7.57
C THR A 456 19.16 20.26 -8.17
N LEU A 457 18.22 20.94 -7.54
CA LEU A 457 17.77 22.27 -7.92
C LEU A 457 17.15 23.03 -6.74
N ASP A 458 17.73 24.16 -6.35
CA ASP A 458 17.12 25.10 -5.42
C ASP A 458 16.11 26.02 -6.13
N PHE A 459 14.86 25.56 -6.21
CA PHE A 459 13.74 26.32 -6.76
C PHE A 459 13.20 27.42 -5.82
N GLN A 460 13.87 27.71 -4.69
CA GLN A 460 13.60 28.93 -3.93
C GLN A 460 14.22 30.17 -4.62
N THR A 461 15.22 29.97 -5.48
CA THR A 461 15.85 31.02 -6.28
C THR A 461 15.10 31.27 -7.59
N GLU A 462 15.23 32.47 -8.16
CA GLU A 462 14.63 32.80 -9.47
C GLU A 462 15.24 31.94 -10.59
N GLN A 463 16.56 31.81 -10.62
CA GLN A 463 17.27 30.94 -11.58
C GLN A 463 16.81 29.48 -11.49
N GLY A 464 16.64 28.94 -10.27
CA GLY A 464 16.14 27.59 -10.06
C GLY A 464 14.71 27.41 -10.57
N ARG A 465 13.84 28.40 -10.36
CA ARG A 465 12.46 28.38 -10.89
C ARG A 465 12.44 28.42 -12.42
N ASP A 466 13.34 29.16 -13.05
CA ASP A 466 13.43 29.19 -14.51
C ASP A 466 13.86 27.84 -15.10
N VAL A 467 14.81 27.16 -14.47
CA VAL A 467 15.20 25.78 -14.84
C VAL A 467 14.02 24.83 -14.61
N LEU A 468 13.32 24.94 -13.49
CA LEU A 468 12.17 24.10 -13.17
C LEU A 468 11.05 24.23 -14.22
N ARG A 469 10.72 25.45 -14.66
CA ARG A 469 9.74 25.66 -15.74
C ARG A 469 10.16 24.99 -17.06
N ARG A 470 11.46 25.00 -17.39
CA ARG A 470 12.00 24.32 -18.58
C ARG A 470 11.91 22.79 -18.46
N LEU A 471 12.14 22.24 -17.27
CA LEU A 471 11.96 20.81 -16.99
C LEU A 471 10.50 20.38 -17.15
N ILE A 472 9.58 21.15 -16.57
CA ILE A 472 8.13 20.91 -16.65
C ILE A 472 7.68 20.90 -18.13
N ALA A 473 8.09 21.90 -18.92
CA ALA A 473 7.78 21.99 -20.34
C ALA A 473 8.30 20.80 -21.18
N ARG A 474 9.25 20.01 -20.66
CA ARG A 474 9.82 18.82 -21.32
C ARG A 474 9.31 17.50 -20.73
N SER A 475 8.54 17.54 -19.65
CA SER A 475 8.04 16.35 -18.97
C SER A 475 6.61 16.03 -19.38
N ASP A 476 6.25 14.75 -19.38
CA ASP A 476 4.89 14.29 -19.65
C ASP A 476 4.04 14.26 -18.38
N VAL A 477 4.70 13.98 -17.25
CA VAL A 477 4.11 13.88 -15.93
C VAL A 477 4.96 14.68 -14.94
N VAL A 478 4.31 15.43 -14.05
CA VAL A 478 4.93 16.02 -12.85
C VAL A 478 4.27 15.39 -11.64
N VAL A 479 5.07 14.89 -10.70
CA VAL A 479 4.59 14.29 -9.44
C VAL A 479 5.17 15.06 -8.26
N GLU A 480 4.33 15.45 -7.31
CA GLU A 480 4.75 16.14 -6.08
C GLU A 480 3.91 15.69 -4.88
N ASN A 481 4.49 15.71 -3.68
CA ASN A 481 3.83 15.33 -2.43
C ASN A 481 4.07 16.33 -1.28
N PHE A 482 4.25 17.61 -1.61
CA PHE A 482 4.42 18.64 -0.59
C PHE A 482 3.07 19.02 0.05
N THR A 483 3.11 19.75 1.16
CA THR A 483 1.91 20.45 1.62
C THR A 483 1.45 21.43 0.53
N PRO A 484 0.14 21.60 0.31
CA PRO A 484 -0.38 22.32 -0.85
C PRO A 484 0.22 23.72 -1.05
N ARG A 485 0.46 24.43 0.07
CA ARG A 485 1.09 25.75 0.13
C ARG A 485 2.43 25.84 -0.61
N VAL A 486 3.26 24.79 -0.64
CA VAL A 486 4.61 24.86 -1.23
C VAL A 486 4.54 25.14 -2.73
N ILE A 487 3.72 24.39 -3.47
CA ILE A 487 3.56 24.53 -4.92
C ILE A 487 2.87 25.85 -5.27
N ASP A 488 1.86 26.26 -4.48
CA ASP A 488 1.15 27.51 -4.68
C ASP A 488 2.09 28.73 -4.49
N GLN A 489 2.96 28.69 -3.47
CA GLN A 489 3.92 29.76 -3.17
C GLN A 489 4.96 30.00 -4.28
N ILE A 490 5.27 28.97 -5.08
CA ILE A 490 6.21 29.09 -6.21
C ILE A 490 5.50 29.31 -7.55
N GLY A 491 4.16 29.43 -7.54
CA GLY A 491 3.35 29.74 -8.72
C GLY A 491 3.31 28.61 -9.73
N LEU A 492 3.25 27.36 -9.26
CA LEU A 492 3.19 26.15 -10.09
C LEU A 492 1.90 25.35 -9.85
N ASP A 493 0.78 26.06 -9.63
CA ASP A 493 -0.53 25.43 -9.68
C ASP A 493 -0.81 24.83 -11.08
N PHE A 494 -1.84 24.01 -11.20
CA PHE A 494 -2.10 23.26 -12.42
C PHE A 494 -2.35 24.16 -13.64
N GLU A 495 -3.06 25.28 -13.48
CA GLU A 495 -3.29 26.22 -14.58
C GLU A 495 -1.97 26.85 -15.05
N SER A 496 -1.09 27.23 -14.13
CA SER A 496 0.23 27.75 -14.44
C SER A 496 1.10 26.71 -15.15
N VAL A 497 1.09 25.47 -14.67
CA VAL A 497 1.81 24.34 -15.29
C VAL A 497 1.29 24.04 -16.70
N ARG A 498 -0.02 24.13 -16.91
CA ARG A 498 -0.65 23.94 -18.23
C ARG A 498 -0.20 24.99 -19.25
N THR A 499 0.09 26.23 -18.83
CA THR A 499 0.67 27.25 -19.74
C THR A 499 2.05 26.88 -20.28
N LEU A 500 2.79 26.01 -19.59
CA LEU A 500 4.09 25.50 -20.03
C LEU A 500 3.94 24.31 -20.98
N ARG A 501 2.88 23.51 -20.76
CA ARG A 501 2.53 22.34 -21.56
C ARG A 501 1.05 21.98 -21.40
N ASP A 502 0.28 22.16 -22.47
CA ASP A 502 -1.19 22.04 -22.43
C ASP A 502 -1.70 20.62 -22.13
N ASP A 503 -0.97 19.57 -22.53
CA ASP A 503 -1.34 18.16 -22.37
C ASP A 503 -0.71 17.49 -21.14
N ILE A 504 -0.17 18.25 -20.19
CA ILE A 504 0.58 17.71 -19.06
C ILE A 504 -0.32 17.00 -18.04
N VAL A 505 0.20 15.91 -17.46
CA VAL A 505 -0.42 15.25 -16.30
C VAL A 505 0.30 15.71 -15.03
N MET A 506 -0.43 16.34 -14.12
CA MET A 506 0.11 16.75 -12.82
C MET A 506 -0.52 15.91 -11.71
N LEU A 507 0.30 15.15 -10.99
CA LEU A 507 -0.12 14.35 -9.83
C LEU A 507 0.34 15.03 -8.54
N ARG A 508 -0.62 15.39 -7.70
CA ARG A 508 -0.41 15.99 -6.38
C ARG A 508 -0.82 15.01 -5.29
N MET A 509 0.06 14.75 -4.32
CA MET A 509 -0.14 13.76 -3.25
C MET A 509 -0.01 14.35 -1.84
N PRO A 510 -0.78 15.39 -1.47
CA PRO A 510 -0.77 15.91 -0.11
C PRO A 510 -1.37 14.90 0.89
N GLY A 511 -1.09 15.05 2.19
CA GLY A 511 -1.64 14.19 3.23
C GLY A 511 -3.18 14.20 3.27
N PHE A 512 -3.76 15.39 3.36
CA PHE A 512 -5.20 15.64 3.58
C PHE A 512 -5.92 16.24 2.36
N GLY A 513 -5.26 16.34 1.21
CA GLY A 513 -5.86 16.89 -0.01
C GLY A 513 -5.59 18.37 -0.26
N LEU A 514 -6.19 18.90 -1.33
CA LEU A 514 -5.98 20.28 -1.81
C LEU A 514 -7.01 21.29 -1.29
N ASP A 515 -8.00 20.83 -0.52
CA ASP A 515 -9.08 21.62 0.08
C ASP A 515 -9.44 21.07 1.48
N GLY A 516 -10.39 21.73 2.15
CA GLY A 516 -10.83 21.37 3.50
C GLY A 516 -9.98 21.99 4.62
N PRO A 517 -10.45 21.90 5.88
CA PRO A 517 -9.83 22.55 7.03
C PRO A 517 -8.43 22.00 7.36
N TRP A 518 -8.15 20.73 7.04
CA TRP A 518 -6.86 20.10 7.30
C TRP A 518 -5.88 20.16 6.12
N ARG A 519 -6.23 20.88 5.04
CA ARG A 519 -5.44 21.01 3.81
C ARG A 519 -3.95 21.25 4.04
N ASP A 520 -3.62 22.19 4.94
CA ASP A 520 -2.25 22.63 5.18
C ASP A 520 -1.57 21.88 6.34
N ASN A 521 -2.24 20.89 6.95
CA ASN A 521 -1.67 20.10 8.03
C ASN A 521 -0.55 19.19 7.50
N PRO A 522 0.62 19.17 8.15
CA PRO A 522 1.65 18.19 7.83
C PRO A 522 1.17 16.79 8.25
N ALA A 523 1.51 15.78 7.45
CA ALA A 523 1.14 14.40 7.74
C ALA A 523 2.31 13.45 7.48
N PHE A 524 2.41 12.43 8.32
CA PHE A 524 3.19 11.22 8.10
C PHE A 524 2.23 10.03 8.03
N ALA A 525 2.70 8.88 7.54
CA ALA A 525 1.88 7.68 7.37
C ALA A 525 1.04 7.32 8.60
N TYR A 526 1.63 7.32 9.79
CA TYR A 526 0.92 6.95 11.02
C TYR A 526 -0.23 7.93 11.38
N ILE A 527 -0.08 9.24 11.15
CA ILE A 527 -1.18 10.21 11.31
C ILE A 527 -2.31 9.96 10.30
N ILE A 528 -1.97 9.58 9.07
CA ILE A 528 -2.97 9.21 8.06
C ILE A 528 -3.71 7.92 8.46
N GLU A 529 -2.99 6.94 9.00
CA GLU A 529 -3.56 5.69 9.51
C GLU A 529 -4.49 5.93 10.70
N ASP A 530 -4.13 6.86 11.58
CA ASP A 530 -4.95 7.26 12.72
C ASP A 530 -6.21 7.99 12.28
N ALA A 531 -6.08 9.03 11.44
CA ALA A 531 -7.19 9.83 10.94
C ALA A 531 -8.23 9.00 10.14
N SER A 532 -7.75 8.02 9.37
CA SER A 532 -8.61 7.14 8.55
C SER A 532 -9.26 6.00 9.32
N GLY A 533 -8.78 5.72 10.54
CA GLY A 533 -9.23 4.62 11.38
C GLY A 533 -8.59 3.26 11.07
N LEU A 534 -7.51 3.21 10.28
CA LEU A 534 -6.73 1.98 10.11
C LEU A 534 -6.13 1.50 11.44
N SER A 535 -5.65 2.42 12.27
CA SER A 535 -5.10 2.09 13.58
C SER A 535 -6.16 1.47 14.49
N TRP A 536 -7.43 1.89 14.42
CA TRP A 536 -8.51 1.51 15.36
C TRP A 536 -8.66 0.00 15.58
N LEU A 537 -8.53 -0.79 14.51
CA LEU A 537 -8.67 -2.25 14.53
C LEU A 537 -7.38 -2.99 14.91
N THR A 538 -6.28 -2.29 15.10
CA THR A 538 -4.96 -2.86 15.35
C THR A 538 -4.60 -2.68 16.83
N GLY A 539 -4.29 -3.78 17.51
CA GLY A 539 -3.89 -3.77 18.93
C GLY A 539 -4.74 -4.67 19.81
N PHE A 540 -4.48 -4.64 21.11
CA PHE A 540 -5.24 -5.39 22.10
C PHE A 540 -6.38 -4.55 22.70
N PRO A 541 -7.50 -5.16 23.13
CA PRO A 541 -8.62 -4.45 23.74
C PRO A 541 -8.26 -3.62 24.98
N ASP A 542 -7.22 -4.00 25.72
CA ASP A 542 -6.76 -3.38 26.98
C ASP A 542 -5.83 -2.18 26.80
N ARG A 543 -5.61 -1.73 25.56
CA ARG A 543 -4.70 -0.63 25.20
C ARG A 543 -5.33 0.30 24.16
N THR A 544 -4.73 1.48 24.00
CA THR A 544 -4.98 2.32 22.82
C THR A 544 -4.59 1.56 21.54
N PRO A 545 -5.17 1.94 20.39
CA PRO A 545 -4.77 1.40 19.09
C PRO A 545 -3.26 1.46 18.86
N PHE A 546 -2.71 0.47 18.15
CA PHE A 546 -1.33 0.51 17.66
C PHE A 546 -1.30 0.99 16.22
N GLU A 547 -0.47 1.99 15.92
CA GLU A 547 -0.28 2.42 14.53
C GLU A 547 0.39 1.30 13.70
N PRO A 548 -0.15 1.00 12.51
CA PRO A 548 0.54 0.15 11.54
C PRO A 548 1.94 0.65 11.19
N TYR A 549 2.12 1.97 11.12
CA TYR A 549 3.30 2.78 10.80
C TYR A 549 3.85 2.64 9.36
N SER A 550 3.54 1.54 8.66
CA SER A 550 4.12 1.23 7.35
C SER A 550 3.13 1.32 6.18
N VAL A 551 1.83 1.40 6.41
CA VAL A 551 0.81 1.18 5.37
C VAL A 551 0.49 2.46 4.62
N GLY A 552 0.38 3.58 5.33
CA GLY A 552 -0.12 4.85 4.78
C GLY A 552 0.64 5.31 3.53
N ASP A 553 1.97 5.24 3.55
CA ASP A 553 2.83 5.66 2.45
C ASP A 553 2.70 4.78 1.19
N PRO A 554 3.01 3.46 1.22
CA PRO A 554 2.89 2.61 0.04
C PRO A 554 1.43 2.46 -0.43
N ASN A 555 0.45 2.56 0.47
CA ASN A 555 -0.96 2.61 0.11
C ASN A 555 -1.28 3.85 -0.72
N ALA A 556 -0.85 5.04 -0.27
CA ALA A 556 -1.02 6.27 -1.04
C ALA A 556 -0.32 6.18 -2.41
N GLY A 557 0.89 5.63 -2.45
CA GLY A 557 1.65 5.43 -3.68
C GLY A 557 0.95 4.57 -4.72
N ILE A 558 0.42 3.41 -4.34
CA ILE A 558 -0.23 2.50 -5.29
C ILE A 558 -1.58 3.04 -5.78
N HIS A 559 -2.32 3.78 -4.95
CA HIS A 559 -3.55 4.45 -5.36
C HIS A 559 -3.27 5.63 -6.30
N ALA A 560 -2.23 6.42 -6.02
CA ALA A 560 -1.78 7.48 -6.91
C ALA A 560 -1.31 6.93 -8.27
N PHE A 561 -0.66 5.77 -8.29
CA PHE A 561 -0.28 5.09 -9.53
C PHE A 561 -1.51 4.65 -10.33
N ASN A 562 -2.54 4.06 -9.68
CA ASN A 562 -3.81 3.76 -10.35
C ASN A 562 -4.47 5.01 -10.94
N ALA A 563 -4.54 6.10 -10.17
CA ALA A 563 -5.07 7.38 -10.63
C ALA A 563 -4.29 7.91 -11.85
N LEU A 564 -2.96 7.81 -11.82
CA LEU A 564 -2.09 8.19 -12.93
C LEU A 564 -2.37 7.38 -14.18
N MET A 565 -2.65 6.08 -14.07
CA MET A 565 -3.03 5.26 -15.23
C MET A 565 -4.33 5.75 -15.87
N LEU A 566 -5.33 6.13 -15.06
CA LEU A 566 -6.58 6.71 -15.55
C LEU A 566 -6.35 8.08 -16.20
N GLY A 567 -5.51 8.92 -15.62
CA GLY A 567 -5.15 10.23 -16.18
C GLY A 567 -4.39 10.14 -17.49
N LEU A 568 -3.42 9.21 -17.60
CA LEU A 568 -2.70 8.94 -18.85
C LEU A 568 -3.62 8.41 -19.94
N GLU A 569 -4.57 7.53 -19.60
CA GLU A 569 -5.57 7.06 -20.56
C GLU A 569 -6.52 8.18 -21.00
N HIS A 570 -6.93 9.07 -20.08
CA HIS A 570 -7.70 10.25 -20.44
C HIS A 570 -6.95 11.11 -21.46
N ARG A 571 -5.71 11.52 -21.13
CA ARG A 571 -4.84 12.29 -22.03
C ARG A 571 -4.66 11.60 -23.38
N ARG A 572 -4.45 10.29 -23.42
CA ARG A 572 -4.31 9.53 -24.68
C ARG A 572 -5.56 9.64 -25.57
N ARG A 573 -6.75 9.64 -24.96
CA ARG A 573 -8.04 9.67 -25.67
C ARG A 573 -8.47 11.07 -26.10
N THR A 574 -8.17 12.09 -25.29
CA THR A 574 -8.67 13.46 -25.49
C THR A 574 -7.59 14.41 -25.99
N GLY A 575 -6.31 14.15 -25.71
CA GLY A 575 -5.20 15.08 -25.89
C GLY A 575 -5.10 16.13 -24.78
N GLU A 576 -5.96 16.08 -23.76
CA GLU A 576 -6.05 17.09 -22.70
C GLU A 576 -5.21 16.69 -21.47
N GLY A 577 -4.57 17.68 -20.84
CA GLY A 577 -3.88 17.49 -19.57
C GLY A 577 -4.86 17.26 -18.42
N VAL A 578 -4.35 16.73 -17.29
CA VAL A 578 -5.18 16.43 -16.12
C VAL A 578 -4.42 16.70 -14.81
N LEU A 579 -5.08 17.37 -13.88
CA LEU A 579 -4.71 17.41 -12.48
C LEU A 579 -5.28 16.18 -11.78
N ILE A 580 -4.42 15.42 -11.14
CA ILE A 580 -4.76 14.28 -10.31
C ILE A 580 -4.44 14.67 -8.87
N GLU A 581 -5.44 14.66 -8.02
CA GLU A 581 -5.29 14.76 -6.57
C GLU A 581 -5.43 13.36 -5.98
N ALA A 582 -4.34 12.82 -5.43
CA ALA A 582 -4.31 11.54 -4.75
C ALA A 582 -3.89 11.77 -3.29
N ALA A 583 -4.82 12.28 -2.49
CA ALA A 583 -4.57 12.53 -1.08
C ALA A 583 -4.30 11.22 -0.34
N MET A 584 -3.31 11.20 0.56
CA MET A 584 -2.97 9.98 1.30
C MET A 584 -4.17 9.46 2.12
N VAL A 585 -4.93 10.38 2.72
CA VAL A 585 -6.10 10.03 3.55
C VAL A 585 -7.23 9.40 2.74
N ASP A 586 -7.47 9.83 1.49
CA ASP A 586 -8.56 9.28 0.66
C ASP A 586 -8.28 7.81 0.28
N ALA A 587 -7.00 7.48 0.03
CA ALA A 587 -6.55 6.11 -0.17
C ALA A 587 -6.68 5.25 1.10
N ALA A 588 -6.36 5.82 2.27
CA ALA A 588 -6.46 5.12 3.55
C ALA A 588 -7.91 4.83 3.96
N LEU A 589 -8.83 5.79 3.74
CA LEU A 589 -10.26 5.61 3.96
C LEU A 589 -10.86 4.46 3.14
N ASN A 590 -10.38 4.27 1.91
CA ASN A 590 -10.86 3.19 1.04
C ASN A 590 -10.45 1.80 1.53
N ILE A 591 -9.24 1.63 2.06
CA ILE A 591 -8.81 0.34 2.62
C ILE A 591 -9.29 0.12 4.07
N ALA A 592 -9.86 1.16 4.70
CA ALA A 592 -10.56 1.10 5.98
C ALA A 592 -12.10 1.02 5.84
N ALA A 593 -12.62 0.94 4.61
CA ALA A 593 -14.04 1.13 4.28
C ALA A 593 -15.00 0.23 5.08
N GLU A 594 -14.60 -1.01 5.35
CA GLU A 594 -15.44 -2.02 6.00
C GLU A 594 -15.97 -1.55 7.36
N GLN A 595 -15.19 -0.76 8.13
CA GLN A 595 -15.62 -0.24 9.42
C GLN A 595 -16.83 0.69 9.32
N VAL A 596 -16.82 1.60 8.33
CA VAL A 596 -17.91 2.56 8.09
C VAL A 596 -19.13 1.85 7.53
N ILE A 597 -18.90 0.88 6.64
CA ILE A 597 -19.97 0.07 6.06
C ILE A 597 -20.68 -0.74 7.15
N GLU A 598 -19.94 -1.46 8.00
CA GLU A 598 -20.50 -2.26 9.09
C GLU A 598 -21.27 -1.40 10.11
N TYR A 599 -20.73 -0.24 10.47
CA TYR A 599 -21.40 0.66 11.40
C TYR A 599 -22.70 1.24 10.81
N THR A 600 -22.66 1.74 9.58
CA THR A 600 -23.81 2.45 9.00
C THR A 600 -24.85 1.52 8.36
N ALA A 601 -24.47 0.31 7.94
CA ALA A 601 -25.41 -0.70 7.46
C ALA A 601 -26.03 -1.51 8.60
N TYR A 602 -25.25 -1.84 9.64
CA TYR A 602 -25.64 -2.85 10.64
C TYR A 602 -25.59 -2.35 12.09
N GLY A 603 -25.20 -1.09 12.34
CA GLY A 603 -25.01 -0.55 13.69
C GLY A 603 -23.83 -1.17 14.44
N SER A 604 -22.92 -1.84 13.73
CA SER A 604 -21.84 -2.63 14.33
C SER A 604 -20.52 -1.86 14.30
N LEU A 605 -20.11 -1.32 15.44
CA LEU A 605 -18.77 -0.75 15.61
C LEU A 605 -17.75 -1.87 15.80
N LEU A 606 -16.94 -2.12 14.77
CA LEU A 606 -15.84 -3.08 14.84
C LEU A 606 -14.82 -2.63 15.90
N GLN A 607 -14.23 -3.59 16.61
CA GLN A 607 -13.26 -3.36 17.69
C GLN A 607 -12.00 -4.20 17.43
N ARG A 608 -10.85 -3.70 17.90
CA ARG A 608 -9.61 -4.48 17.95
C ARG A 608 -9.74 -5.65 18.93
N ASP A 609 -9.22 -6.82 18.56
CA ASP A 609 -9.26 -8.06 19.36
C ASP A 609 -7.91 -8.81 19.30
N GLY A 610 -6.81 -8.07 19.36
CA GLY A 610 -5.46 -8.62 19.21
C GLY A 610 -5.28 -9.24 17.83
N ASN A 611 -4.98 -10.54 17.79
CA ASN A 611 -4.77 -11.30 16.56
C ASN A 611 -5.98 -12.16 16.15
N ARG A 612 -7.09 -12.06 16.87
CA ARG A 612 -8.35 -12.69 16.48
C ARG A 612 -9.00 -11.86 15.38
N GLY A 613 -9.76 -12.52 14.50
CA GLY A 613 -10.35 -11.85 13.36
C GLY A 613 -11.63 -12.50 12.85
N PRO A 614 -12.34 -11.81 11.95
CA PRO A 614 -13.64 -12.27 11.45
C PRO A 614 -13.52 -13.43 10.46
N ALA A 615 -12.36 -13.65 9.84
CA ALA A 615 -12.20 -14.63 8.76
C ALA A 615 -11.92 -16.07 9.23
N ALA A 616 -11.52 -16.27 10.49
CA ALA A 616 -11.11 -17.58 10.99
C ALA A 616 -11.38 -17.75 12.49
N ALA A 617 -11.57 -19.01 12.89
CA ALA A 617 -11.68 -19.43 14.29
C ALA A 617 -11.24 -20.91 14.39
N PRO A 618 -10.12 -21.23 15.07
CA PRO A 618 -9.20 -20.29 15.71
C PRO A 618 -8.43 -19.38 14.73
N GLN A 619 -8.03 -18.21 15.22
CA GLN A 619 -7.03 -17.33 14.60
C GLN A 619 -6.26 -16.62 15.71
N ASN A 620 -4.97 -16.94 15.87
CA ASN A 620 -4.10 -16.24 16.83
C ASN A 620 -2.60 -16.52 16.55
N LEU A 621 -1.73 -15.88 17.32
CA LEU A 621 -0.30 -16.16 17.40
C LEU A 621 0.03 -16.95 18.67
N TYR A 622 0.85 -17.98 18.52
CA TYR A 622 1.27 -18.88 19.60
C TYR A 622 2.78 -18.96 19.68
N GLN A 623 3.33 -18.80 20.87
CA GLN A 623 4.77 -18.87 21.10
C GLN A 623 5.29 -20.30 20.85
N THR A 624 6.49 -20.42 20.29
CA THR A 624 7.18 -21.70 20.03
C THR A 624 8.34 -21.90 20.99
N ALA A 625 9.01 -23.05 20.89
CA ALA A 625 10.22 -23.35 21.64
C ALA A 625 11.48 -22.63 21.10
N ASP A 626 11.39 -21.98 19.94
CA ASP A 626 12.54 -21.33 19.32
C ASP A 626 12.89 -20.02 20.04
N VAL A 627 14.18 -19.67 20.02
CA VAL A 627 14.65 -18.33 20.35
C VAL A 627 14.87 -17.53 19.07
N ASP A 628 14.61 -16.23 19.13
CA ASP A 628 14.89 -15.33 18.02
C ASP A 628 16.40 -15.08 17.85
N GLU A 629 16.78 -14.36 16.80
CA GLU A 629 18.18 -14.03 16.53
C GLU A 629 18.84 -13.10 17.58
N PHE A 630 18.09 -12.66 18.59
CA PHE A 630 18.58 -11.85 19.71
C PHE A 630 18.61 -12.65 21.03
N ASP A 631 18.53 -13.98 20.95
CA ASP A 631 18.56 -14.92 22.08
C ASP A 631 17.38 -14.75 23.05
N ARG A 632 16.21 -14.34 22.54
CA ARG A 632 14.98 -14.19 23.33
C ARG A 632 14.00 -15.29 22.98
N ALA A 633 13.27 -15.77 23.98
CA ALA A 633 12.11 -16.63 23.78
C ALA A 633 10.94 -15.81 23.18
N ASP A 634 11.06 -15.40 21.93
CA ASP A 634 10.13 -14.49 21.26
C ASP A 634 9.85 -14.94 19.81
N SER A 635 9.78 -16.25 19.60
CA SER A 635 9.38 -16.85 18.34
C SER A 635 7.91 -17.26 18.38
N TRP A 636 7.18 -16.92 17.31
CA TRP A 636 5.73 -17.09 17.25
C TRP A 636 5.30 -17.76 15.95
N ILE A 637 4.20 -18.50 16.03
CA ILE A 637 3.49 -19.13 14.91
C ILE A 637 2.07 -18.57 14.83
N ALA A 638 1.67 -18.12 13.64
CA ALA A 638 0.30 -17.81 13.29
C ALA A 638 -0.44 -19.07 12.83
N ILE A 639 -1.64 -19.31 13.36
CA ILE A 639 -2.55 -20.36 12.88
C ILE A 639 -3.90 -19.72 12.60
N ALA A 640 -4.50 -20.02 11.44
CA ALA A 640 -5.82 -19.53 11.07
C ALA A 640 -6.66 -20.64 10.42
N VAL A 641 -7.83 -20.94 11.00
CA VAL A 641 -8.76 -21.96 10.50
C VAL A 641 -10.04 -21.28 10.01
N SER A 642 -10.21 -21.22 8.69
CA SER A 642 -11.33 -20.52 8.04
C SER A 642 -12.52 -21.44 7.74
N THR A 643 -12.33 -22.76 7.71
CA THR A 643 -13.40 -23.72 7.39
C THR A 643 -13.51 -24.86 8.40
N ASP A 644 -14.68 -25.49 8.47
CA ASP A 644 -14.87 -26.69 9.30
C ASP A 644 -14.04 -27.88 8.81
N ALA A 645 -13.72 -27.95 7.51
CA ALA A 645 -12.79 -28.93 6.96
C ALA A 645 -11.37 -28.72 7.48
N GLN A 646 -10.90 -27.46 7.54
CA GLN A 646 -9.61 -27.12 8.13
C GLN A 646 -9.58 -27.37 9.64
N TRP A 647 -10.72 -27.21 10.34
CA TRP A 647 -10.82 -27.57 11.76
C TRP A 647 -10.61 -29.06 11.97
N GLU A 648 -11.25 -29.91 11.16
CA GLU A 648 -11.04 -31.36 11.23
C GLU A 648 -9.59 -31.72 10.90
N ALA A 649 -9.00 -31.10 9.86
CA ALA A 649 -7.60 -31.29 9.54
C ALA A 649 -6.66 -30.89 10.69
N LEU A 650 -6.94 -29.77 11.37
CA LEU A 650 -6.20 -29.36 12.55
C LEU A 650 -6.34 -30.40 13.67
N ARG A 651 -7.56 -30.90 13.94
CA ARG A 651 -7.77 -31.96 14.94
C ARG A 651 -6.93 -33.20 14.67
N GLU A 652 -6.88 -33.65 13.42
CA GLU A 652 -6.03 -34.76 13.00
C GLU A 652 -4.55 -34.48 13.24
N ALA A 653 -4.07 -33.31 12.80
CA ALA A 653 -2.69 -32.89 12.95
C ALA A 653 -2.24 -32.77 14.42
N LEU A 654 -3.16 -32.41 15.32
CA LEU A 654 -2.93 -32.37 16.77
C LEU A 654 -2.95 -33.75 17.43
N GLY A 655 -3.25 -34.82 16.70
CA GLY A 655 -3.36 -36.18 17.23
C GLY A 655 -4.72 -36.49 17.87
N ARG A 656 -5.79 -35.86 17.39
CA ARG A 656 -7.19 -36.02 17.85
C ARG A 656 -7.37 -35.86 19.37
N PRO A 657 -6.95 -34.75 19.98
CA PRO A 657 -7.11 -34.56 21.42
C PRO A 657 -8.60 -34.43 21.80
N ASP A 658 -8.99 -35.01 22.94
CA ASP A 658 -10.38 -35.08 23.41
C ASP A 658 -11.08 -33.72 23.45
N TRP A 659 -10.37 -32.66 23.84
CA TRP A 659 -10.94 -31.31 23.94
C TRP A 659 -11.42 -30.78 22.58
N ALA A 660 -10.73 -31.15 21.49
CA ALA A 660 -11.05 -30.66 20.15
C ALA A 660 -12.21 -31.46 19.52
N ALA A 661 -12.54 -32.63 20.08
CA ALA A 661 -13.68 -33.45 19.69
C ALA A 661 -15.01 -33.01 20.33
N ASP A 662 -15.00 -31.98 21.19
CA ASP A 662 -16.24 -31.43 21.77
C ASP A 662 -17.19 -31.00 20.63
N PRO A 663 -18.43 -31.55 20.56
CA PRO A 663 -19.40 -31.19 19.53
C PRO A 663 -19.69 -29.69 19.42
N ARG A 664 -19.46 -28.94 20.51
CA ARG A 664 -19.62 -27.48 20.55
C ARG A 664 -18.54 -26.73 19.77
N LEU A 665 -17.47 -27.40 19.33
CA LEU A 665 -16.41 -26.85 18.48
C LEU A 665 -16.56 -27.26 16.99
N ALA A 666 -17.61 -28.01 16.65
CA ALA A 666 -17.81 -28.52 15.29
C ALA A 666 -18.02 -27.42 14.25
N THR A 667 -18.58 -26.27 14.66
CA THR A 667 -18.89 -25.13 13.77
C THR A 667 -18.03 -23.92 14.10
N ALA A 668 -17.78 -23.06 13.11
CA ALA A 668 -17.06 -21.80 13.30
C ALA A 668 -17.64 -20.93 14.43
N ALA A 669 -18.97 -20.81 14.52
CA ALA A 669 -19.64 -20.06 15.59
C ALA A 669 -19.36 -20.67 16.98
N GLY A 670 -19.41 -22.00 17.09
CA GLY A 670 -19.09 -22.70 18.32
C GLY A 670 -17.63 -22.53 18.75
N ARG A 671 -16.70 -22.51 17.78
CA ARG A 671 -15.27 -22.22 18.02
C ARG A 671 -15.05 -20.78 18.48
N ARG A 672 -15.70 -19.78 17.86
CA ARG A 672 -15.63 -18.37 18.30
C ARG A 672 -16.10 -18.18 19.74
N ALA A 673 -17.23 -18.81 20.12
CA ALA A 673 -17.76 -18.74 21.47
C ALA A 673 -16.83 -19.37 22.53
N ARG A 674 -15.80 -20.10 22.11
CA ARG A 674 -14.87 -20.85 22.95
C ARG A 674 -13.41 -20.60 22.58
N HIS A 675 -13.14 -19.45 21.96
CA HIS A 675 -11.82 -19.15 21.40
C HIS A 675 -10.75 -19.18 22.49
N ASP A 676 -11.04 -18.68 23.69
CA ASP A 676 -10.12 -18.72 24.84
C ASP A 676 -9.65 -20.14 25.19
N LEU A 677 -10.56 -21.12 25.17
CA LEU A 677 -10.21 -22.53 25.39
C LEU A 677 -9.31 -23.04 24.26
N ILE A 678 -9.63 -22.72 23.01
CA ILE A 678 -8.83 -23.16 21.87
C ILE A 678 -7.43 -22.53 21.94
N ASP A 679 -7.35 -21.25 22.27
CA ASP A 679 -6.09 -20.52 22.40
C ASP A 679 -5.21 -21.11 23.50
N GLU A 680 -5.79 -21.42 24.68
CA GLU A 680 -5.08 -22.09 25.77
C GLU A 680 -4.48 -23.43 25.30
N LYS A 681 -5.26 -24.25 24.58
CA LYS A 681 -4.81 -25.57 24.11
C LYS A 681 -3.80 -25.50 22.99
N LEU A 682 -3.95 -24.57 22.05
CA LEU A 682 -2.99 -24.35 20.98
C LEU A 682 -1.69 -23.75 21.51
N ALA A 683 -1.74 -22.80 22.45
CA ALA A 683 -0.55 -22.28 23.11
C ALA A 683 0.24 -23.40 23.80
N ALA A 684 -0.44 -24.26 24.57
CA ALA A 684 0.19 -25.41 25.21
C ALA A 684 0.78 -26.42 24.21
N TRP A 685 0.18 -26.56 23.03
CA TRP A 685 0.69 -27.43 21.98
C TRP A 685 1.87 -26.81 21.23
N CYS A 686 1.87 -25.52 20.94
CA CYS A 686 2.95 -24.83 20.22
C CYS A 686 4.22 -24.66 21.07
N LEU A 687 4.07 -24.31 22.35
CA LEU A 687 5.18 -23.90 23.23
C LEU A 687 6.37 -24.89 23.28
N PRO A 688 6.18 -26.22 23.37
CA PRO A 688 7.30 -27.16 23.41
C PRO A 688 7.86 -27.57 22.03
N ARG A 689 7.36 -26.99 20.92
CA ARG A 689 7.70 -27.41 19.55
C ARG A 689 8.46 -26.32 18.81
N ARG A 690 9.32 -26.72 17.86
CA ARG A 690 9.95 -25.79 16.92
C ARG A 690 8.92 -25.31 15.90
N GLY A 691 9.07 -24.06 15.47
CA GLY A 691 8.19 -23.44 14.49
C GLY A 691 8.19 -24.17 13.16
N ASP A 692 9.35 -24.64 12.69
CA ASP A 692 9.46 -25.41 11.44
C ASP A 692 8.66 -26.73 11.54
N ASP A 693 8.76 -27.45 12.67
CA ASP A 693 8.02 -28.70 12.89
C ASP A 693 6.51 -28.46 12.91
N ILE A 694 6.06 -27.33 13.48
CA ILE A 694 4.65 -26.92 13.47
C ILE A 694 4.18 -26.61 12.04
N VAL A 695 4.97 -25.84 11.29
CA VAL A 695 4.66 -25.48 9.90
C VAL A 695 4.53 -26.73 9.04
N ASP A 696 5.53 -27.61 9.09
CA ASP A 696 5.55 -28.86 8.30
C ASP A 696 4.34 -29.74 8.64
N THR A 697 3.99 -29.83 9.92
CA THR A 697 2.82 -30.60 10.37
C THR A 697 1.51 -30.02 9.85
N LEU A 698 1.30 -28.71 9.98
CA LEU A 698 0.01 -28.08 9.68
C LEU A 698 -0.20 -27.83 8.18
N TRP A 699 0.85 -27.45 7.43
CA TRP A 699 0.76 -27.35 5.98
C TRP A 699 0.46 -28.69 5.32
N ALA A 700 1.09 -29.78 5.77
CA ALA A 700 0.80 -31.12 5.26
C ALA A 700 -0.67 -31.54 5.48
N ALA A 701 -1.32 -30.99 6.52
CA ALA A 701 -2.73 -31.21 6.81
C ALA A 701 -3.67 -30.26 6.05
N GLY A 702 -3.16 -29.26 5.31
CA GLY A 702 -4.00 -28.26 4.65
C GLY A 702 -4.49 -27.14 5.58
N VAL A 703 -3.84 -26.94 6.73
CA VAL A 703 -4.14 -25.87 7.69
C VAL A 703 -3.23 -24.66 7.45
N PRO A 704 -3.80 -23.45 7.25
CA PRO A 704 -3.00 -22.23 7.16
C PRO A 704 -2.19 -21.98 8.43
N VAL A 705 -0.88 -21.87 8.25
CA VAL A 705 0.11 -21.65 9.31
C VAL A 705 1.25 -20.77 8.80
N ALA A 706 1.85 -19.97 9.67
CA ALA A 706 3.01 -19.17 9.34
C ALA A 706 3.93 -18.91 10.52
N LYS A 707 5.26 -18.95 10.31
CA LYS A 707 6.18 -18.33 11.26
C LYS A 707 6.00 -16.82 11.21
N VAL A 708 5.98 -16.17 12.37
CA VAL A 708 6.05 -14.72 12.44
C VAL A 708 7.49 -14.33 12.12
N MET A 709 7.71 -13.90 10.90
CA MET A 709 9.04 -13.59 10.39
C MET A 709 9.49 -12.23 10.91
N GLN A 710 10.74 -12.17 11.34
CA GLN A 710 11.41 -10.90 11.51
C GLN A 710 11.61 -10.27 10.13
N PRO A 711 11.23 -8.99 9.92
CA PRO A 711 11.15 -8.42 8.57
C PRO A 711 12.45 -8.50 7.78
N HIS A 712 13.61 -8.37 8.44
CA HIS A 712 14.92 -8.42 7.79
C HIS A 712 15.33 -9.83 7.34
N ARG A 713 14.60 -10.87 7.73
CA ARG A 713 14.90 -12.29 7.44
C ARG A 713 14.10 -12.86 6.26
N GLN A 714 13.41 -12.01 5.50
CA GLN A 714 12.59 -12.42 4.34
C GLN A 714 13.39 -13.20 3.28
N LEU A 715 14.71 -13.01 3.17
CA LEU A 715 15.57 -13.77 2.22
C LEU A 715 15.63 -15.28 2.51
N GLU A 716 15.26 -15.70 3.72
CA GLU A 716 15.24 -17.11 4.10
C GLU A 716 14.07 -17.88 3.46
N LEU A 717 13.01 -17.17 3.05
CA LEU A 717 11.79 -17.77 2.52
C LEU A 717 12.07 -18.39 1.15
N ALA A 718 11.85 -19.70 1.04
CA ALA A 718 12.10 -20.46 -0.18
C ALA A 718 11.31 -19.92 -1.38
N GLN A 719 10.07 -19.47 -1.14
CA GLN A 719 9.22 -18.92 -2.18
C GLN A 719 9.74 -17.61 -2.76
N LEU A 720 10.18 -16.67 -1.92
CA LEU A 720 10.72 -15.38 -2.39
C LEU A 720 12.01 -15.57 -3.19
N ARG A 721 12.85 -16.54 -2.80
CA ARG A 721 14.04 -16.93 -3.56
C ARG A 721 13.68 -17.53 -4.92
N HIS A 722 12.71 -18.45 -4.97
CA HIS A 722 12.21 -19.05 -6.22
C HIS A 722 11.67 -17.98 -7.19
N ARG A 723 10.90 -17.04 -6.64
CA ARG A 723 10.30 -15.95 -7.41
C ARG A 723 11.30 -14.86 -7.80
N ARG A 724 12.45 -14.79 -7.13
CA ARG A 724 13.49 -13.76 -7.28
C ARG A 724 12.97 -12.37 -6.92
N PHE A 725 12.18 -12.30 -5.87
CA PHE A 725 11.58 -11.04 -5.41
C PHE A 725 12.62 -10.01 -4.94
N PHE A 726 13.82 -10.46 -4.56
CA PHE A 726 14.96 -9.60 -4.26
C PHE A 726 16.03 -9.71 -5.34
N GLU A 727 16.32 -8.60 -6.01
CA GLU A 727 17.40 -8.47 -6.99
C GLU A 727 18.63 -7.82 -6.33
N HIS A 728 19.84 -8.31 -6.64
CA HIS A 728 21.06 -7.68 -6.13
C HIS A 728 21.44 -6.47 -6.98
N VAL A 729 21.42 -5.29 -6.38
CA VAL A 729 21.70 -4.02 -7.06
C VAL A 729 23.02 -3.45 -6.50
N GLY A 730 23.98 -3.19 -7.37
CA GLY A 730 25.23 -2.50 -7.01
C GLY A 730 25.00 -1.01 -6.81
N HIS A 731 25.93 -0.30 -6.15
CA HIS A 731 25.87 1.17 -5.99
C HIS A 731 27.29 1.76 -6.04
N PRO A 732 27.50 3.01 -6.52
CA PRO A 732 28.83 3.60 -6.57
C PRO A 732 29.50 3.78 -5.19
N VAL A 733 28.70 3.97 -4.14
CA VAL A 733 29.18 4.22 -2.76
C VAL A 733 28.96 3.02 -1.83
N ASN A 734 27.92 2.22 -2.07
CA ASN A 734 27.53 1.12 -1.18
C ASN A 734 27.89 -0.21 -1.82
N LEU A 735 28.08 -1.24 -0.98
CA LEU A 735 28.17 -2.61 -1.48
C LEU A 735 26.84 -3.01 -2.14
N ALA A 736 26.93 -3.97 -3.07
CA ALA A 736 25.73 -4.52 -3.69
C ALA A 736 24.84 -5.17 -2.63
N ALA A 737 23.55 -4.87 -2.67
CA ALA A 737 22.58 -5.33 -1.70
C ALA A 737 21.28 -5.80 -2.38
N PRO A 738 20.54 -6.74 -1.78
CA PRO A 738 19.22 -7.15 -2.26
C PRO A 738 18.19 -6.03 -2.12
N HIS A 739 17.47 -5.75 -3.20
CA HIS A 739 16.39 -4.77 -3.30
C HIS A 739 15.10 -5.49 -3.72
N SER A 740 13.97 -5.17 -3.09
CA SER A 740 12.66 -5.72 -3.46
C SER A 740 12.19 -5.17 -4.81
N THR A 741 11.61 -6.04 -5.65
CA THR A 741 11.05 -5.68 -6.95
C THR A 741 9.55 -5.39 -6.88
N VAL A 742 8.85 -5.40 -8.03
CA VAL A 742 7.39 -5.42 -8.08
C VAL A 742 6.82 -6.78 -7.61
N PRO A 743 5.56 -6.86 -7.12
CA PRO A 743 4.99 -8.08 -6.55
C PRO A 743 4.38 -9.00 -7.62
N VAL A 744 4.91 -8.95 -8.84
CA VAL A 744 4.40 -9.69 -10.00
C VAL A 744 5.51 -10.36 -10.78
N ARG A 745 5.22 -11.55 -11.32
CA ARG A 745 5.99 -12.15 -12.41
C ARG A 745 5.23 -12.01 -13.71
N LEU A 746 5.95 -11.82 -14.80
CA LEU A 746 5.40 -11.56 -16.12
C LEU A 746 5.84 -12.68 -17.07
N ALA A 747 4.92 -13.27 -17.81
CA ALA A 747 5.29 -14.29 -18.80
C ALA A 747 6.17 -13.70 -19.92
N ASN A 748 5.94 -12.44 -20.30
CA ASN A 748 6.66 -11.73 -21.35
C ASN A 748 7.29 -10.40 -20.88
N GLY A 749 7.65 -10.32 -19.60
CA GLY A 749 8.36 -9.16 -19.03
C GLY A 749 9.89 -9.29 -19.03
N PRO A 750 10.58 -8.27 -18.47
CA PRO A 750 12.03 -8.29 -18.34
C PRO A 750 12.45 -9.36 -17.33
N ARG A 751 13.72 -9.75 -17.38
CA ARG A 751 14.28 -10.66 -16.38
C ARG A 751 14.39 -9.99 -15.01
N ASP A 752 14.88 -8.75 -15.02
CA ASP A 752 15.23 -7.94 -13.85
C ASP A 752 14.53 -6.57 -14.01
N PHE A 753 13.94 -6.06 -12.93
CA PHE A 753 13.27 -4.74 -12.92
C PHE A 753 14.22 -3.59 -12.57
N HIS A 754 15.26 -3.86 -11.80
CA HIS A 754 16.29 -2.88 -11.47
C HIS A 754 17.35 -2.85 -12.58
N ARG A 755 17.35 -1.76 -13.36
CA ARG A 755 18.24 -1.55 -14.52
C ARG A 755 19.35 -0.55 -14.23
N ALA A 756 19.18 0.30 -13.23
CA ALA A 756 20.18 1.23 -12.74
C ALA A 756 20.05 1.40 -11.21
N PRO A 757 21.16 1.68 -10.50
CA PRO A 757 21.10 1.98 -9.07
C PRO A 757 20.30 3.25 -8.78
N ALA A 758 20.03 3.52 -7.49
CA ALA A 758 19.60 4.84 -7.08
C ALA A 758 20.69 5.88 -7.41
N PRO A 759 20.31 7.09 -7.85
CA PRO A 759 21.28 8.07 -8.27
C PRO A 759 21.99 8.73 -7.07
N LEU A 760 23.28 9.06 -7.24
CA LEU A 760 23.94 9.96 -6.29
C LEU A 760 23.28 11.34 -6.33
N LEU A 761 23.39 12.11 -5.25
CA LEU A 761 22.84 13.46 -5.17
C LEU A 761 23.41 14.31 -6.31
N GLY A 762 22.55 14.76 -7.23
CA GLY A 762 22.95 15.57 -8.37
C GLY A 762 23.81 14.87 -9.43
N GLU A 763 23.89 13.53 -9.43
CA GLU A 763 24.69 12.74 -10.37
C GLU A 763 24.46 13.13 -11.83
N HIS A 764 23.23 13.46 -12.18
CA HIS A 764 22.80 13.70 -13.56
C HIS A 764 22.60 15.21 -13.85
N ASN A 765 23.09 16.12 -13.00
CA ASN A 765 22.98 17.57 -13.17
C ASN A 765 23.44 18.01 -14.57
N HIS A 766 24.67 17.67 -14.96
CA HIS A 766 25.23 18.08 -16.25
C HIS A 766 24.48 17.46 -17.44
N GLU A 767 24.14 16.17 -17.37
CA GLU A 767 23.42 15.45 -18.43
C GLU A 767 22.07 16.11 -18.71
N ILE A 768 21.26 16.29 -17.65
CA ILE A 768 19.89 16.78 -17.76
C ILE A 768 19.87 18.24 -18.21
N LEU A 769 20.70 19.11 -17.61
CA LEU A 769 20.71 20.53 -17.93
C LEU A 769 21.25 20.80 -19.35
N THR A 770 22.23 20.01 -19.82
CA THR A 770 22.70 20.06 -21.21
C THR A 770 21.58 19.64 -22.18
N ALA A 771 20.81 18.60 -21.84
CA ALA A 771 19.65 18.17 -22.63
C ALA A 771 18.52 19.23 -22.67
N LEU A 772 18.47 20.17 -21.71
CA LEU A 772 17.59 21.34 -21.75
C LEU A 772 18.15 22.50 -22.60
N GLY A 773 19.33 22.34 -23.19
CA GLY A 773 19.99 23.34 -24.02
C GLY A 773 20.81 24.37 -23.24
N MET A 774 21.16 24.11 -21.97
CA MET A 774 22.04 24.98 -21.20
C MET A 774 23.51 24.78 -21.60
N THR A 775 24.28 25.86 -21.66
CA THR A 775 25.73 25.79 -21.94
C THR A 775 26.52 25.41 -20.70
N GLY A 776 27.75 24.94 -20.89
CA GLY A 776 28.67 24.64 -19.78
C GLY A 776 28.84 25.83 -18.82
N ASP A 777 28.92 27.06 -19.35
CA ASP A 777 29.05 28.28 -18.55
C ASP A 777 27.79 28.57 -17.72
N GLN A 778 26.60 28.32 -18.27
CA GLN A 778 25.34 28.48 -17.53
C GLN A 778 25.21 27.46 -16.39
N ILE A 779 25.63 26.21 -16.63
CA ILE A 779 25.63 25.16 -15.60
C ILE A 779 26.67 25.48 -14.51
N ALA A 780 27.86 25.95 -14.89
CA ALA A 780 28.89 26.38 -13.94
C ALA A 780 28.38 27.53 -13.05
N ALA A 781 27.67 28.51 -13.62
CA ALA A 781 27.06 29.59 -12.85
C ALA A 781 26.04 29.08 -11.81
N LEU A 782 25.21 28.10 -12.16
CA LEU A 782 24.27 27.49 -11.19
C LEU A 782 24.99 26.78 -10.04
N ILE A 783 26.15 26.17 -10.29
CA ILE A 783 26.98 25.53 -9.26
C ILE A 783 27.60 26.59 -8.35
N ASP A 784 28.20 27.63 -8.94
CA ASP A 784 28.85 28.72 -8.20
C ASP A 784 27.86 29.50 -7.32
N ASP A 785 26.62 29.67 -7.80
CA ASP A 785 25.52 30.31 -7.07
C ASP A 785 24.87 29.37 -6.02
N GLY A 786 25.25 28.09 -5.99
CA GLY A 786 24.72 27.08 -5.07
C GLY A 786 23.28 26.66 -5.38
N VAL A 787 22.80 26.91 -6.61
CA VAL A 787 21.48 26.50 -7.09
C VAL A 787 21.43 25.00 -7.35
N ILE A 788 22.56 24.41 -7.78
CA ILE A 788 22.74 22.97 -7.94
C ILE A 788 24.04 22.53 -7.27
N GLY A 789 24.19 21.24 -6.96
CA GLY A 789 25.42 20.67 -6.42
C GLY A 789 25.32 19.15 -6.25
N THR A 790 26.34 18.55 -5.64
CA THR A 790 26.43 17.09 -5.45
C THR A 790 26.63 16.68 -3.99
N GLU A 791 26.59 17.65 -3.08
CA GLU A 791 26.77 17.43 -1.65
C GLU A 791 25.73 18.25 -0.89
N PRO A 792 25.24 17.76 0.27
CA PRO A 792 24.40 18.54 1.15
C PRO A 792 25.08 19.87 1.53
N GLY A 793 24.34 20.97 1.39
CA GLY A 793 24.87 22.30 1.63
C GLY A 793 25.25 22.49 3.10
N VAL A 794 26.53 22.72 3.38
CA VAL A 794 27.02 23.15 4.70
C VAL A 794 26.59 24.62 4.92
N ARG A 795 25.33 24.86 5.25
CA ARG A 795 24.88 26.21 5.67
C ARG A 795 25.46 26.51 7.05
N GLY A 796 26.67 27.08 7.07
CA GLY A 796 27.25 27.63 8.28
C GLY A 796 28.76 27.90 8.25
N ARG A 797 29.33 28.53 7.20
CA ARG A 797 30.68 29.16 7.31
C ARG A 797 31.13 30.12 6.21
N ARG A 798 30.38 30.34 5.13
CA ARG A 798 30.81 31.27 4.05
C ARG A 798 29.71 32.27 3.66
N LYS A 799 29.59 33.32 4.47
CA LYS A 799 29.06 34.69 4.21
C LYS A 799 28.85 35.30 5.61
N ALA A 800 29.69 36.18 6.17
CA ALA A 800 30.42 37.29 5.57
C ALA A 800 31.78 37.53 6.24
N ALA A 801 32.83 37.51 5.43
CA ALA A 801 33.99 38.38 5.57
C ALA A 801 34.22 38.99 4.19
N ARG A 802 33.48 40.05 3.89
CA ARG A 802 33.78 41.09 2.89
C ARG A 802 32.73 42.18 2.97
#